data_AF-A0A955U0X9-F1
#
_entry.id   AF-A0A955U0X9-F1
#
_cell.length_a   1.000
_cell.length_b   1.000
_cell.length_c   1.000
_cell.angle_alpha   90.00
_cell.angle_beta   90.00
_cell.angle_gamma   90.00
#
_symmetry.space_group_name_H-M   'P 1'
#
loop_
_entity.id
_entity.type
_entity.pdbx_description
1 polymer ?
#
loop_
_entity_poly.entity_id
_entity_poly.type
_entity_poly.pdbx_seq_one_letter_code
_entity_poly.pdbx_strand_id
1 'polypeptide(L)'
;MIGLLALTAHAAPEGYYREPALHDDTLIFTAEGDLWRVGIEGGLARRLTSHTGVETRATISPDGTQVAFDASYEGPTEVYVMPVDGGAPKRLTWEGGPAVARGWTPDGRVIVSTSRRAGLPGWYLQLVDPNDGRTETVPLADASDGAWVGDTVVFTRYPFQGSHTKRYRGGTAQHLWRKGPADAEALAVAPDFDGTTRHAMAWGDRIVFESDLDGTMELWTSALDGTDRRQITTHEGFDVLGADVSGGKAAYQLGADLHVVDLASAEDRVVPITLSSDLDQTRERWIDDPMDFLTSAWPSPTGDRVALTARGQVFVAPSEDGRLVQVTRDSGVRWRNARFVDERTLIAVGDVGGELGFFRMPADGLGEPTRITTGERGFRPGGVPSPDGKWIAWGDRDHRLQVVEVATGKLRTIEENPIDTPFDLTWSPDSQWLAYASSARNQLAQVRLFRPGDGVKADVTSDRTPSTSPAFSPDGKWLYFVSERALDTDVGSPWGWFAPEPHHEKTTRVYAVALQPGQLWPWEARTETQPEADEPGDVEPKKKRRPRRKRKADDDAVRVNIQLEGLQARIEAVPLPEMDAGQLMLTDDALFWLQFEDGEASLMAARIADRDVEPVTVVKGVRAVSMTADREALLVRRGGRLHVVDAQPSPVDDLDEAAVDLSAWALSIDPRLEWRQMLIEAWRLERDWFFDRGMHGNDWDEVLERHLPLVDRVTDRDELADLMSMMVGELSALHTFVVPGDVRRGPEWVMPASLGADLERQDDGSWRVAALPLWDPERPEERPPLARTAADVRVGDVIEGIDGVPLSTVPDPSVLLRGKSGQQVRLRVRRGTAVRDVIVVAASPWRDRELRYRGWENERRARVEEQGEGRIGYVHLRAMGGDDYESWARDFYPVYDREGLIVDVRHNRGGNIDSWILERLMRKAWMYWQGRAGEPTWNMQYAFRGHVVVLTDAFTASDGEAFAEGFRRLGLGPVIGARTWGGEIWLSFANWLEDNGIASAAEFGVFGPEGEWLIEGTGVVPDIEVENLPAATFAGGDAQLDAAIAELQRRMAEEPIEIPTPPPGPDRSRGAWPE
;
A
#
# COMPACT_ATOMS: atom_id res chain seq x y z
N MET A 1 34.06 -58.50 -28.72
CA MET A 1 32.70 -57.95 -28.62
C MET A 1 32.70 -57.00 -27.44
N ILE A 2 32.72 -55.70 -27.73
CA ILE A 2 32.63 -54.61 -26.76
C ILE A 2 31.13 -54.31 -26.61
N GLY A 3 30.57 -54.51 -25.42
CA GLY A 3 29.23 -54.03 -25.08
C GLY A 3 29.37 -52.73 -24.32
N LEU A 4 29.14 -51.61 -25.01
CA LEU A 4 28.92 -50.30 -24.40
C LEU A 4 27.58 -50.34 -23.64
N LEU A 5 27.61 -50.16 -22.33
CA LEU A 5 26.45 -49.70 -21.57
C LEU A 5 26.40 -48.18 -21.70
N ALA A 6 25.38 -47.68 -22.40
CA ALA A 6 25.03 -46.27 -22.39
C ALA A 6 24.38 -45.93 -21.04
N LEU A 7 25.06 -45.07 -20.26
CA LEU A 7 24.46 -44.32 -19.16
C LEU A 7 23.93 -43.02 -19.75
N THR A 8 22.62 -42.88 -19.88
CA THR A 8 21.95 -41.57 -20.01
C THR A 8 21.28 -41.26 -18.68
N ALA A 9 22.03 -40.66 -17.77
CA ALA A 9 21.45 -39.87 -16.70
C ALA A 9 21.27 -38.46 -17.27
N HIS A 10 20.08 -38.14 -17.77
CA HIS A 10 19.69 -36.73 -17.85
C HIS A 10 19.42 -36.32 -16.40
N ALA A 11 20.31 -35.52 -15.81
CA ALA A 11 20.03 -34.85 -14.56
C ALA A 11 18.78 -33.98 -14.77
N ALA A 12 17.84 -33.99 -13.82
CA ALA A 12 16.67 -33.13 -13.90
C ALA A 12 17.08 -31.65 -13.92
N PRO A 13 16.27 -30.74 -14.49
CA PRO A 13 16.46 -29.31 -14.30
C PRO A 13 16.51 -28.97 -12.80
N GLU A 14 17.55 -28.24 -12.37
CA GLU A 14 17.83 -27.92 -10.96
C GLU A 14 17.96 -26.39 -10.80
N GLY A 15 16.84 -25.66 -10.86
CA GLY A 15 16.79 -24.21 -10.62
C GLY A 15 15.43 -23.59 -10.96
N TYR A 16 15.23 -22.33 -10.63
CA TYR A 16 14.04 -21.56 -11.03
C TYR A 16 14.48 -20.56 -12.10
N TYR A 17 13.85 -20.60 -13.27
CA TYR A 17 14.33 -19.85 -14.43
C TYR A 17 13.28 -18.85 -14.91
N ARG A 18 13.70 -17.61 -15.14
CA ARG A 18 12.79 -16.52 -15.54
C ARG A 18 13.35 -15.73 -16.72
N GLU A 19 12.46 -15.00 -17.38
CA GLU A 19 12.81 -13.93 -18.33
C GLU A 19 13.86 -14.33 -19.39
N PRO A 20 13.57 -15.33 -20.25
CA PRO A 20 14.50 -15.74 -21.30
C PRO A 20 14.69 -14.67 -22.38
N ALA A 21 15.90 -14.63 -22.94
CA ALA A 21 16.28 -13.89 -24.13
C ALA A 21 16.98 -14.82 -25.11
N LEU A 22 16.55 -14.84 -26.36
CA LEU A 22 16.94 -15.81 -27.37
C LEU A 22 17.62 -15.13 -28.56
N HIS A 23 18.77 -15.65 -28.97
CA HIS A 23 19.39 -15.31 -30.26
C HIS A 23 20.06 -16.54 -30.87
N ASP A 24 19.55 -16.99 -32.03
CA ASP A 24 19.92 -18.26 -32.65
C ASP A 24 19.86 -19.42 -31.63
N ASP A 25 21.00 -20.05 -31.32
CA ASP A 25 21.10 -21.15 -30.34
C ASP A 25 21.47 -20.66 -28.92
N THR A 26 21.66 -19.35 -28.71
CA THR A 26 22.04 -18.77 -27.41
C THR A 26 20.82 -18.33 -26.63
N LEU A 27 20.72 -18.80 -25.39
CA LEU A 27 19.70 -18.41 -24.43
C LEU A 27 20.38 -17.68 -23.25
N ILE A 28 19.89 -16.48 -22.91
CA ILE A 28 20.18 -15.79 -21.66
C ILE A 28 18.92 -15.79 -20.80
N PHE A 29 19.03 -15.94 -19.49
CA PHE A 29 17.88 -15.96 -18.57
C PHE A 29 18.27 -15.49 -17.18
N THR A 30 17.28 -15.16 -16.36
CA THR A 30 17.42 -14.78 -14.96
C THR A 30 17.28 -16.00 -14.05
N ALA A 31 18.22 -16.18 -13.12
CA ALA A 31 18.12 -17.13 -12.00
C ALA A 31 19.05 -16.68 -10.85
N GLU A 32 18.64 -16.89 -9.60
CA GLU A 32 19.39 -16.44 -8.41
C GLU A 32 19.62 -14.92 -8.34
N GLY A 33 18.75 -14.13 -9.00
CA GLY A 33 18.90 -12.69 -9.19
C GLY A 33 20.00 -12.26 -10.17
N ASP A 34 20.62 -13.21 -10.89
CA ASP A 34 21.72 -12.99 -11.83
C ASP A 34 21.35 -13.42 -13.26
N LEU A 35 22.12 -12.96 -14.25
CA LEU A 35 22.01 -13.40 -15.63
C LEU A 35 22.88 -14.63 -15.91
N TRP A 36 22.29 -15.60 -16.61
CA TRP A 36 22.91 -16.86 -17.00
C TRP A 36 22.82 -17.08 -18.50
N ARG A 37 23.77 -17.80 -19.06
CA ARG A 37 23.80 -18.19 -20.47
C ARG A 37 23.86 -19.70 -20.64
N VAL A 38 23.07 -20.23 -21.56
CA VAL A 38 23.08 -21.63 -21.99
C VAL A 38 22.75 -21.74 -23.49
N GLY A 39 22.92 -22.92 -24.08
CA GLY A 39 22.38 -23.19 -25.43
C GLY A 39 20.92 -23.67 -25.37
N ILE A 40 20.17 -23.55 -26.46
CA ILE A 40 18.78 -24.05 -26.52
C ILE A 40 18.64 -25.57 -26.30
N GLU A 41 19.71 -26.34 -26.51
CA GLU A 41 19.76 -27.78 -26.19
C GLU A 41 20.00 -28.06 -24.69
N GLY A 42 20.18 -27.00 -23.88
CA GLY A 42 20.44 -27.08 -22.45
C GLY A 42 21.88 -27.40 -22.10
N GLY A 43 22.07 -28.02 -20.94
CA GLY A 43 23.36 -28.34 -20.34
C GLY A 43 23.78 -27.38 -19.24
N LEU A 44 25.10 -27.28 -19.01
CA LEU A 44 25.67 -26.47 -17.94
C LEU A 44 25.60 -24.98 -18.31
N ALA A 45 24.85 -24.20 -17.53
CA ALA A 45 24.75 -22.76 -17.71
C ALA A 45 25.99 -22.04 -17.16
N ARG A 46 26.37 -20.93 -17.80
CA ARG A 46 27.44 -20.03 -17.37
C ARG A 46 26.83 -18.75 -16.79
N ARG A 47 27.16 -18.42 -15.55
CA ARG A 47 26.79 -17.13 -14.94
C ARG A 47 27.53 -15.98 -15.63
N LEU A 48 26.83 -14.90 -15.96
CA LEU A 48 27.37 -13.70 -16.61
C LEU A 48 27.59 -12.54 -15.64
N THR A 49 26.77 -12.45 -14.60
CA THR A 49 26.82 -11.40 -13.57
C THR A 49 27.03 -11.99 -12.18
N SER A 50 27.35 -11.15 -11.20
CA SER A 50 27.56 -11.61 -9.81
C SER A 50 27.52 -10.45 -8.82
N HIS A 51 26.83 -9.35 -9.14
CA HIS A 51 26.73 -8.22 -8.22
C HIS A 51 25.79 -8.59 -7.06
N THR A 52 25.77 -7.77 -6.01
CA THR A 52 24.82 -7.94 -4.89
C THR A 52 23.47 -7.28 -5.14
N GLY A 53 23.35 -6.55 -6.25
CA GLY A 53 22.06 -6.03 -6.74
C GLY A 53 21.35 -7.13 -7.51
N VAL A 54 20.24 -6.77 -8.17
CA VAL A 54 19.55 -7.68 -9.08
C VAL A 54 19.90 -7.36 -10.53
N GLU A 55 19.96 -8.39 -11.36
CA GLU A 55 20.11 -8.32 -12.80
C GLU A 55 19.01 -9.12 -13.49
N THR A 56 18.18 -8.46 -14.30
CA THR A 56 16.92 -9.03 -14.82
C THR A 56 16.65 -8.57 -16.25
N ARG A 57 15.63 -9.18 -16.91
CA ARG A 57 15.07 -8.75 -18.20
C ARG A 57 16.13 -8.51 -19.28
N ALA A 58 16.99 -9.51 -19.49
CA ALA A 58 17.98 -9.47 -20.55
C ALA A 58 17.34 -9.42 -21.94
N THR A 59 18.02 -8.82 -22.90
CA THR A 59 17.69 -8.88 -24.33
C THR A 59 18.95 -8.84 -25.18
N ILE A 60 19.03 -9.69 -26.21
CA ILE A 60 20.23 -9.89 -27.03
C ILE A 60 20.19 -9.01 -28.28
N SER A 61 21.32 -8.38 -28.63
CA SER A 61 21.42 -7.54 -29.82
C SER A 61 21.17 -8.32 -31.12
N PRO A 62 20.71 -7.67 -32.21
CA PRO A 62 20.39 -8.37 -33.46
C PRO A 62 21.58 -9.11 -34.08
N ASP A 63 22.80 -8.64 -33.82
CA ASP A 63 24.05 -9.27 -34.25
C ASP A 63 24.55 -10.38 -33.31
N GLY A 64 23.85 -10.63 -32.20
CA GLY A 64 24.18 -11.66 -31.21
C GLY A 64 25.41 -11.36 -30.37
N THR A 65 25.95 -10.13 -30.37
CA THR A 65 27.24 -9.81 -29.72
C THR A 65 27.11 -9.13 -28.36
N GLN A 66 25.98 -8.50 -28.06
CA GLN A 66 25.74 -7.73 -26.84
C GLN A 66 24.43 -8.17 -26.17
N VAL A 67 24.35 -7.93 -24.86
CA VAL A 67 23.15 -8.10 -24.05
C VAL A 67 22.87 -6.80 -23.31
N ALA A 68 21.65 -6.28 -23.45
CA ALA A 68 21.12 -5.21 -22.60
C ALA A 68 20.27 -5.83 -21.50
N PHE A 69 20.29 -5.24 -20.31
CA PHE A 69 19.61 -5.80 -19.14
C PHE A 69 19.39 -4.73 -18.07
N ASP A 70 18.51 -5.02 -17.14
CA ASP A 70 18.20 -4.14 -16.02
C ASP A 70 19.07 -4.51 -14.82
N ALA A 71 19.66 -3.51 -14.16
CA ALA A 71 20.47 -3.74 -12.98
C ALA A 71 20.36 -2.63 -11.93
N SER A 72 20.51 -2.99 -10.65
CA SER A 72 20.42 -2.08 -9.50
C SER A 72 21.76 -1.89 -8.79
N TYR A 73 22.84 -1.60 -9.53
CA TYR A 73 24.20 -1.55 -8.97
C TYR A 73 24.46 -0.40 -8.01
N GLU A 74 23.84 0.76 -8.26
CA GLU A 74 24.03 1.98 -7.47
C GLU A 74 22.74 2.44 -6.77
N GLY A 75 21.76 1.55 -6.58
CA GLY A 75 20.46 1.86 -5.98
C GLY A 75 19.27 1.72 -6.95
N PRO A 76 18.99 2.71 -7.81
CA PRO A 76 17.88 2.60 -8.76
C PRO A 76 18.16 1.56 -9.85
N THR A 77 17.11 0.87 -10.30
CA THR A 77 17.17 -0.02 -11.47
C THR A 77 17.32 0.81 -12.74
N GLU A 78 18.35 0.49 -13.52
CA GLU A 78 18.72 1.18 -14.75
C GLU A 78 19.14 0.15 -15.80
N VAL A 79 19.19 0.56 -17.07
CA VAL A 79 19.60 -0.31 -18.17
C VAL A 79 21.11 -0.26 -18.36
N TYR A 80 21.71 -1.44 -18.48
CA TYR A 80 23.13 -1.68 -18.74
C TYR A 80 23.30 -2.51 -20.01
N VAL A 81 24.51 -2.49 -20.56
CA VAL A 81 24.92 -3.35 -21.68
C VAL A 81 26.27 -4.01 -21.40
N MET A 82 26.44 -5.25 -21.85
CA MET A 82 27.71 -5.96 -21.84
C MET A 82 27.84 -6.90 -23.05
N PRO A 83 29.03 -7.46 -23.34
CA PRO A 83 29.16 -8.51 -24.35
C PRO A 83 28.32 -9.75 -23.99
N VAL A 84 27.75 -10.42 -24.98
CA VAL A 84 26.93 -11.65 -24.81
C VAL A 84 27.68 -12.76 -24.06
N ASP A 85 29.01 -12.75 -24.16
CA ASP A 85 29.88 -13.72 -23.50
C ASP A 85 30.24 -13.38 -22.05
N GLY A 86 29.70 -12.27 -21.53
CA GLY A 86 30.07 -11.68 -20.25
C GLY A 86 31.21 -10.66 -20.40
N GLY A 87 31.39 -9.82 -19.38
CA GLY A 87 32.37 -8.74 -19.38
C GLY A 87 31.97 -7.64 -18.42
N ALA A 88 32.66 -6.50 -18.48
CA ALA A 88 32.32 -5.34 -17.65
C ALA A 88 31.01 -4.68 -18.15
N PRO A 89 29.97 -4.56 -17.31
CA PRO A 89 28.76 -3.83 -17.67
C PRO A 89 29.02 -2.34 -17.85
N LYS A 90 28.37 -1.74 -18.85
CA LYS A 90 28.32 -0.29 -19.09
C LYS A 90 26.89 0.19 -18.87
N ARG A 91 26.70 1.16 -17.97
CA ARG A 91 25.40 1.81 -17.76
C ARG A 91 24.98 2.62 -18.98
N LEU A 92 23.73 2.49 -19.40
CA LEU A 92 23.15 3.21 -20.53
C LEU A 92 22.18 4.31 -20.09
N THR A 93 21.41 4.09 -19.04
CA THR A 93 20.37 5.04 -18.60
C THR A 93 20.70 5.69 -17.25
N TRP A 94 20.09 6.85 -17.00
CA TRP A 94 20.33 7.65 -15.79
C TRP A 94 19.02 8.23 -15.25
N GLU A 95 17.94 7.47 -15.34
CA GLU A 95 16.57 7.93 -15.12
C GLU A 95 16.28 8.26 -13.64
N GLY A 96 16.93 7.59 -12.69
CA GLY A 96 16.61 7.78 -11.26
C GLY A 96 15.19 7.35 -10.88
N GLY A 97 14.54 6.58 -11.75
CA GLY A 97 13.22 5.99 -11.68
C GLY A 97 13.19 4.72 -12.53
N PRO A 98 12.02 4.10 -12.78
CA PRO A 98 11.98 2.84 -13.51
C PRO A 98 12.42 3.04 -14.97
N ALA A 99 13.53 2.40 -15.34
CA ALA A 99 13.99 2.20 -16.71
C ALA A 99 14.07 0.69 -16.97
N VAL A 100 13.51 0.24 -18.09
CA VAL A 100 13.39 -1.19 -18.40
C VAL A 100 13.84 -1.47 -19.82
N ALA A 101 14.76 -2.41 -20.01
CA ALA A 101 15.14 -2.93 -21.30
C ALA A 101 13.97 -3.71 -21.93
N ARG A 102 13.63 -3.41 -23.19
CA ARG A 102 12.50 -4.01 -23.91
C ARG A 102 12.90 -4.76 -25.17
N GLY A 103 14.09 -4.49 -25.70
CA GLY A 103 14.54 -5.12 -26.93
C GLY A 103 15.59 -4.30 -27.65
N TRP A 104 15.76 -4.63 -28.93
CA TRP A 104 16.64 -3.91 -29.83
C TRP A 104 15.92 -3.55 -31.12
N THR A 105 16.25 -2.39 -31.65
CA THR A 105 15.90 -2.01 -33.02
C THR A 105 16.78 -2.78 -34.03
N PRO A 106 16.33 -2.98 -35.28
CA PRO A 106 17.12 -3.66 -36.31
C PRO A 106 18.47 -3.01 -36.60
N ASP A 107 18.62 -1.71 -36.33
CA ASP A 107 19.87 -0.96 -36.49
C ASP A 107 20.77 -0.97 -35.24
N GLY A 108 20.41 -1.73 -34.20
CA GLY A 108 21.27 -2.00 -33.05
C GLY A 108 21.20 -0.98 -31.92
N ARG A 109 20.13 -0.18 -31.84
CA ARG A 109 19.83 0.67 -30.66
C ARG A 109 18.96 -0.08 -29.66
N VAL A 110 19.23 0.10 -28.37
CA VAL A 110 18.47 -0.51 -27.27
C VAL A 110 17.13 0.20 -27.10
N ILE A 111 16.05 -0.54 -26.96
CA ILE A 111 14.72 -0.03 -26.67
C ILE A 111 14.55 -0.04 -25.15
N VAL A 112 14.30 1.13 -24.57
CA VAL A 112 14.12 1.34 -23.13
C VAL A 112 12.73 1.91 -22.88
N SER A 113 11.97 1.30 -21.97
CA SER A 113 10.75 1.90 -21.43
C SER A 113 11.09 2.77 -20.23
N THR A 114 10.62 4.01 -20.21
CA THR A 114 10.85 4.99 -19.13
C THR A 114 9.61 5.83 -18.87
N SER A 115 9.50 6.35 -17.64
CA SER A 115 8.46 7.30 -17.23
C SER A 115 8.96 8.74 -17.03
N ARG A 116 10.19 9.07 -17.45
CA ARG A 116 10.86 10.35 -17.16
C ARG A 116 10.79 11.35 -18.32
N ARG A 117 9.61 11.95 -18.56
CA ARG A 117 9.40 13.09 -19.47
C ARG A 117 8.59 14.20 -18.81
N ALA A 118 8.54 15.41 -19.40
CA ALA A 118 7.65 16.48 -18.94
C ALA A 118 6.19 16.15 -19.25
N GLY A 119 5.31 16.55 -18.33
CA GLY A 119 3.88 16.26 -18.36
C GLY A 119 3.49 15.21 -17.33
N LEU A 120 2.31 14.62 -17.53
CA LEU A 120 1.81 13.51 -16.74
C LEU A 120 2.80 12.34 -16.79
N PRO A 121 3.20 11.75 -15.65
CA PRO A 121 4.05 10.58 -15.63
C PRO A 121 3.39 9.40 -16.35
N GLY A 122 3.71 9.24 -17.63
CA GLY A 122 3.28 8.16 -18.52
C GLY A 122 4.48 7.39 -19.07
N TRP A 123 4.22 6.25 -19.72
CA TRP A 123 5.27 5.38 -20.25
C TRP A 123 5.60 5.69 -21.71
N TYR A 124 6.89 5.71 -22.03
CA TYR A 124 7.41 5.98 -23.37
C TYR A 124 8.53 5.02 -23.73
N LEU A 125 8.67 4.74 -25.03
CA LEU A 125 9.84 4.06 -25.58
C LEU A 125 10.94 5.06 -25.95
N GLN A 126 12.14 4.84 -25.44
CA GLN A 126 13.35 5.56 -25.76
C GLN A 126 14.36 4.62 -26.43
N LEU A 127 14.88 5.04 -27.57
CA LEU A 127 15.93 4.36 -28.30
C LEU A 127 17.28 4.90 -27.84
N VAL A 128 18.15 4.03 -27.33
CA VAL A 128 19.47 4.39 -26.81
C VAL A 128 20.55 3.78 -27.68
N ASP A 129 21.45 4.61 -28.23
CA ASP A 129 22.64 4.12 -28.91
C ASP A 129 23.65 3.60 -27.86
N PRO A 130 23.98 2.29 -27.85
CA PRO A 130 24.87 1.72 -26.85
C PRO A 130 26.31 2.23 -26.94
N ASN A 131 26.72 2.81 -28.07
CA ASN A 131 28.09 3.28 -28.29
C ASN A 131 28.31 4.66 -27.66
N ASP A 132 27.50 5.65 -28.02
CA ASP A 132 27.68 7.05 -27.62
C ASP A 132 26.66 7.58 -26.59
N GLY A 133 25.65 6.76 -26.24
CA GLY A 133 24.63 7.08 -25.25
C GLY A 133 23.61 8.12 -25.72
N ARG A 134 23.54 8.43 -27.01
CA ARG A 134 22.47 9.29 -27.54
C ARG A 134 21.13 8.61 -27.42
N THR A 135 20.11 9.41 -27.12
CA THR A 135 18.74 8.93 -26.97
C THR A 135 17.78 9.62 -27.93
N GLU A 136 16.81 8.86 -28.43
CA GLU A 136 15.68 9.34 -29.24
C GLU A 136 14.42 8.78 -28.60
N THR A 137 13.37 9.59 -28.45
CA THR A 137 12.08 9.05 -27.97
C THR A 137 11.15 8.82 -29.13
N VAL A 138 10.50 7.66 -29.11
CA VAL A 138 9.44 7.31 -30.03
C VAL A 138 8.24 8.21 -29.77
N PRO A 139 7.64 8.84 -30.80
CA PRO A 139 6.58 9.84 -30.64
C PRO A 139 5.21 9.21 -30.39
N LEU A 140 5.12 8.40 -29.34
CA LEU A 140 3.93 7.65 -28.93
C LEU A 140 3.80 7.72 -27.41
N ALA A 141 2.65 8.21 -26.92
CA ALA A 141 2.29 8.14 -25.52
C ALA A 141 1.86 6.72 -25.15
N ASP A 142 2.04 6.36 -23.88
CA ASP A 142 1.61 5.10 -23.27
C ASP A 142 2.19 3.82 -23.91
N ALA A 143 3.27 3.94 -24.68
CA ALA A 143 4.01 2.83 -25.23
C ALA A 143 4.96 2.25 -24.16
N SER A 144 4.57 1.12 -23.57
CA SER A 144 5.29 0.53 -22.42
C SER A 144 6.32 -0.52 -22.82
N ASP A 145 6.17 -1.10 -24.00
CA ASP A 145 6.99 -2.17 -24.57
C ASP A 145 6.77 -2.19 -26.09
N GLY A 146 7.71 -2.72 -26.89
CA GLY A 146 7.51 -2.85 -28.33
C GLY A 146 8.70 -3.35 -29.13
N ALA A 147 8.41 -3.78 -30.35
CA ALA A 147 9.36 -4.30 -31.34
C ALA A 147 9.15 -3.68 -32.71
N TRP A 148 10.16 -3.82 -33.58
CA TRP A 148 10.15 -3.30 -34.95
C TRP A 148 10.03 -4.42 -35.98
N VAL A 149 9.06 -4.29 -36.87
CA VAL A 149 8.95 -5.11 -38.08
C VAL A 149 9.18 -4.19 -39.28
N GLY A 150 10.41 -4.23 -39.82
CA GLY A 150 10.85 -3.23 -40.80
C GLY A 150 10.92 -1.82 -40.17
N ASP A 151 10.16 -0.87 -40.73
CA ASP A 151 10.05 0.51 -40.24
C ASP A 151 8.79 0.76 -39.36
N THR A 152 8.02 -0.29 -39.12
CA THR A 152 6.78 -0.24 -38.33
C THR A 152 7.07 -0.68 -36.90
N VAL A 153 6.76 0.19 -35.94
CA VAL A 153 6.76 -0.18 -34.52
C VAL A 153 5.43 -0.85 -34.17
N VAL A 154 5.50 -1.99 -33.47
CA VAL A 154 4.36 -2.64 -32.82
C VAL A 154 4.64 -2.62 -31.32
N PHE A 155 3.73 -2.06 -30.54
CA PHE A 155 3.95 -1.77 -29.13
C PHE A 155 2.78 -2.19 -28.25
N THR A 156 3.09 -2.55 -27.01
CA THR A 156 2.10 -2.80 -25.96
C THR A 156 1.72 -1.47 -25.34
N ARG A 157 0.43 -1.12 -25.45
CA ARG A 157 -0.12 0.04 -24.76
C ARG A 157 -0.40 -0.32 -23.31
N TYR A 158 0.06 0.55 -22.42
CA TYR A 158 0.07 0.44 -20.96
C TYR A 158 0.97 -0.67 -20.38
N PRO A 159 1.62 -0.38 -19.24
CA PRO A 159 2.40 -1.39 -18.51
C PRO A 159 1.47 -2.40 -17.81
N PHE A 160 2.05 -3.42 -17.19
CA PHE A 160 1.36 -4.22 -16.19
C PHE A 160 0.74 -3.31 -15.11
N GLN A 161 -0.54 -3.55 -14.81
CA GLN A 161 -1.35 -2.66 -13.98
C GLN A 161 -1.11 -2.74 -12.48
N GLY A 162 -0.33 -3.74 -12.03
CA GLY A 162 0.11 -3.88 -10.65
C GLY A 162 -0.53 -5.05 -9.90
N SER A 163 -1.77 -5.42 -10.23
CA SER A 163 -2.44 -6.57 -9.64
C SER A 163 -2.29 -7.85 -10.49
N HIS A 164 -2.02 -8.97 -9.83
CA HIS A 164 -1.91 -10.27 -10.47
C HIS A 164 -3.29 -10.89 -10.60
N THR A 165 -3.86 -10.81 -11.79
CA THR A 165 -5.18 -11.35 -12.11
C THR A 165 -5.18 -11.93 -13.52
N LYS A 166 -5.65 -13.17 -13.66
CA LYS A 166 -5.86 -13.79 -14.97
C LYS A 166 -7.17 -13.29 -15.58
N ARG A 167 -7.26 -13.29 -16.92
CA ARG A 167 -8.50 -12.98 -17.66
C ARG A 167 -9.03 -11.56 -17.41
N TYR A 168 -8.14 -10.62 -17.17
CA TYR A 168 -8.48 -9.22 -16.92
C TYR A 168 -9.07 -8.53 -18.17
N ARG A 169 -10.12 -7.71 -18.00
CA ARG A 169 -10.86 -7.01 -19.06
C ARG A 169 -11.08 -5.51 -18.78
N GLY A 170 -10.40 -4.97 -17.77
CA GLY A 170 -10.50 -3.56 -17.41
C GLY A 170 -9.73 -2.63 -18.35
N GLY A 171 -9.79 -1.33 -18.07
CA GLY A 171 -9.30 -0.28 -18.96
C GLY A 171 -7.79 -0.28 -19.22
N THR A 172 -6.98 -0.86 -18.32
CA THR A 172 -5.53 -1.03 -18.54
C THR A 172 -5.16 -2.41 -19.07
N ALA A 173 -6.14 -3.21 -19.53
CA ALA A 173 -5.83 -4.44 -20.25
C ALA A 173 -4.83 -4.11 -21.35
N GLN A 174 -3.73 -4.88 -21.40
CA GLN A 174 -2.66 -4.55 -22.33
C GLN A 174 -3.11 -4.92 -23.74
N HIS A 175 -2.98 -3.98 -24.68
CA HIS A 175 -3.33 -4.21 -26.08
C HIS A 175 -2.15 -3.85 -26.99
N LEU A 176 -2.04 -4.54 -28.12
CA LEU A 176 -1.05 -4.24 -29.13
C LEU A 176 -1.54 -3.13 -30.06
N TRP A 177 -0.64 -2.23 -30.41
CA TRP A 177 -0.85 -1.14 -31.36
C TRP A 177 0.31 -1.09 -32.34
N ARG A 178 0.09 -0.57 -33.55
CA ARG A 178 1.15 -0.36 -34.54
C ARG A 178 1.18 1.06 -35.07
N LYS A 179 2.37 1.49 -35.47
CA LYS A 179 2.58 2.77 -36.16
C LYS A 179 3.65 2.63 -37.24
N GLY A 180 3.22 2.64 -38.50
CA GLY A 180 4.11 2.74 -39.65
C GLY A 180 4.43 4.20 -40.02
N PRO A 181 5.42 4.46 -40.88
CA PRO A 181 5.78 5.83 -41.27
C PRO A 181 4.69 6.58 -42.05
N ALA A 182 3.82 5.86 -42.77
CA ALA A 182 2.73 6.44 -43.54
C ALA A 182 1.47 6.71 -42.72
N ASP A 183 1.35 6.11 -41.53
CA ASP A 183 0.17 6.26 -40.68
C ASP A 183 0.17 7.66 -40.03
N ALA A 184 -0.99 8.31 -39.94
CA ALA A 184 -1.11 9.58 -39.23
C ALA A 184 -1.17 9.38 -37.71
N GLU A 185 -1.71 8.25 -37.27
CA GLU A 185 -1.94 7.86 -35.87
C GLU A 185 -1.64 6.36 -35.70
N ALA A 186 -1.43 5.89 -34.48
CA ALA A 186 -1.30 4.48 -34.16
C ALA A 186 -2.64 3.75 -34.37
N LEU A 187 -2.58 2.48 -34.73
CA LEU A 187 -3.74 1.63 -34.98
C LEU A 187 -3.69 0.40 -34.07
N ALA A 188 -4.79 0.10 -33.38
CA ALA A 188 -4.90 -1.12 -32.59
C ALA A 188 -4.74 -2.38 -33.46
N VAL A 189 -4.02 -3.36 -32.93
CA VAL A 189 -3.85 -4.70 -33.49
C VAL A 189 -4.85 -5.59 -32.76
N ALA A 190 -5.72 -6.28 -33.51
CA ALA A 190 -6.81 -7.09 -32.94
C ALA A 190 -7.78 -6.31 -32.02
N PRO A 191 -8.43 -5.22 -32.50
CA PRO A 191 -9.35 -4.40 -31.69
C PRO A 191 -10.66 -5.13 -31.30
N ASP A 192 -10.86 -6.36 -31.76
CA ASP A 192 -12.05 -7.17 -31.50
C ASP A 192 -11.95 -8.00 -30.21
N PHE A 193 -10.84 -7.90 -29.47
CA PHE A 193 -10.61 -8.59 -28.21
C PHE A 193 -10.33 -7.61 -27.07
N ASP A 194 -11.02 -7.78 -25.96
CA ASP A 194 -11.00 -6.90 -24.77
C ASP A 194 -10.11 -7.44 -23.63
N GLY A 195 -9.41 -8.56 -23.87
CA GLY A 195 -8.43 -9.12 -22.95
C GLY A 195 -7.00 -8.68 -23.21
N THR A 196 -6.06 -9.41 -22.62
CA THR A 196 -4.64 -9.06 -22.65
C THR A 196 -3.97 -9.60 -23.91
N THR A 197 -3.34 -8.71 -24.65
CA THR A 197 -2.45 -8.99 -25.78
C THR A 197 -1.21 -8.11 -25.64
N ARG A 198 -0.06 -8.71 -25.36
CA ARG A 198 1.16 -7.99 -24.97
C ARG A 198 2.41 -8.59 -25.58
N HIS A 199 3.52 -7.88 -25.42
CA HIS A 199 4.86 -8.32 -25.74
C HIS A 199 5.02 -8.81 -27.19
N ALA A 200 4.82 -7.87 -28.13
CA ALA A 200 5.00 -8.17 -29.55
C ALA A 200 6.48 -8.37 -29.89
N MET A 201 6.77 -9.47 -30.58
CA MET A 201 8.09 -9.86 -31.07
C MET A 201 8.06 -10.03 -32.59
N ALA A 202 9.11 -9.61 -33.28
CA ALA A 202 9.18 -9.66 -34.74
C ALA A 202 9.48 -11.10 -35.24
N TRP A 203 8.70 -11.57 -36.22
CA TRP A 203 8.97 -12.83 -36.91
C TRP A 203 8.73 -12.69 -38.41
N GLY A 204 9.79 -12.36 -39.17
CA GLY A 204 9.68 -12.09 -40.60
C GLY A 204 8.82 -10.85 -40.88
N ASP A 205 7.70 -11.02 -41.57
CA ASP A 205 6.70 -10.00 -41.84
C ASP A 205 5.50 -10.05 -40.87
N ARG A 206 5.58 -10.89 -39.83
CA ARG A 206 4.55 -11.12 -38.82
C ARG A 206 5.03 -10.71 -37.43
N ILE A 207 4.10 -10.75 -36.50
CA ILE A 207 4.39 -10.67 -35.06
C ILE A 207 4.03 -11.99 -34.37
N VAL A 208 4.78 -12.29 -33.32
CA VAL A 208 4.44 -13.25 -32.27
C VAL A 208 4.15 -12.44 -31.01
N PHE A 209 3.21 -12.86 -30.18
CA PHE A 209 2.82 -12.14 -28.96
C PHE A 209 2.19 -13.06 -27.92
N GLU A 210 2.16 -12.61 -26.67
CA GLU A 210 1.46 -13.27 -25.56
C GLU A 210 0.00 -12.80 -25.51
N SER A 211 -0.95 -13.71 -25.42
CA SER A 211 -2.36 -13.35 -25.24
C SER A 211 -3.20 -14.42 -24.55
N ASP A 212 -4.19 -13.97 -23.77
CA ASP A 212 -5.19 -14.79 -23.08
C ASP A 212 -6.49 -14.98 -23.89
N LEU A 213 -6.39 -14.96 -25.22
CA LEU A 213 -7.50 -15.11 -26.18
C LEU A 213 -8.36 -16.37 -25.95
N ASP A 214 -7.76 -17.46 -25.46
CA ASP A 214 -8.46 -18.71 -25.13
C ASP A 214 -8.71 -18.91 -23.63
N GLY A 215 -8.31 -17.94 -22.79
CA GLY A 215 -8.45 -17.96 -21.33
C GLY A 215 -7.19 -18.27 -20.53
N THR A 216 -6.10 -18.68 -21.20
CA THR A 216 -4.74 -18.91 -20.65
C THR A 216 -3.75 -18.05 -21.42
N MET A 217 -2.72 -17.49 -20.78
CA MET A 217 -1.72 -16.72 -21.52
C MET A 217 -0.88 -17.66 -22.39
N GLU A 218 -0.99 -17.53 -23.71
CA GLU A 218 -0.32 -18.39 -24.69
C GLU A 218 0.41 -17.57 -25.76
N LEU A 219 1.25 -18.23 -26.57
CA LEU A 219 1.86 -17.62 -27.75
C LEU A 219 0.91 -17.67 -28.94
N TRP A 220 0.76 -16.52 -29.59
CA TRP A 220 -0.02 -16.34 -30.81
C TRP A 220 0.81 -15.63 -31.88
N THR A 221 0.41 -15.76 -33.14
CA THR A 221 0.96 -14.98 -34.25
C THR A 221 -0.14 -14.39 -35.13
N SER A 222 0.10 -13.19 -35.68
CA SER A 222 -0.78 -12.54 -36.65
C SER A 222 0.01 -11.72 -37.66
N ALA A 223 -0.67 -11.25 -38.71
CA ALA A 223 -0.20 -10.12 -39.49
C ALA A 223 -0.17 -8.83 -38.64
N LEU A 224 0.47 -7.78 -39.13
CA LEU A 224 0.63 -6.51 -38.39
C LEU A 224 -0.70 -5.79 -38.13
N ASP A 225 -1.76 -6.07 -38.90
CA ASP A 225 -3.11 -5.54 -38.68
C ASP A 225 -3.97 -6.43 -37.75
N GLY A 226 -3.39 -7.50 -37.20
CA GLY A 226 -4.08 -8.46 -36.34
C GLY A 226 -4.87 -9.51 -37.11
N THR A 227 -4.82 -9.55 -38.44
CA THR A 227 -5.49 -10.61 -39.23
C THR A 227 -4.66 -11.90 -39.28
N ASP A 228 -5.29 -13.01 -39.71
CA ASP A 228 -4.66 -14.33 -39.80
C ASP A 228 -4.02 -14.78 -38.47
N ARG A 229 -4.74 -14.55 -37.36
CA ARG A 229 -4.37 -14.99 -36.00
C ARG A 229 -4.28 -16.51 -35.93
N ARG A 230 -3.21 -17.03 -35.31
CA ARG A 230 -3.00 -18.46 -35.04
C ARG A 230 -2.38 -18.64 -33.67
N GLN A 231 -2.88 -19.60 -32.92
CA GLN A 231 -2.29 -20.03 -31.67
C GLN A 231 -1.09 -20.95 -31.94
N ILE A 232 -0.03 -20.81 -31.16
CA ILE A 232 1.23 -21.56 -31.27
C ILE A 232 1.35 -22.57 -30.12
N THR A 233 1.04 -22.15 -28.90
CA THR A 233 1.14 -22.99 -27.69
C THR A 233 -0.23 -23.19 -27.04
N THR A 234 -0.38 -24.30 -26.31
CA THR A 234 -1.63 -24.72 -25.66
C THR A 234 -1.31 -25.46 -24.35
N HIS A 235 -0.96 -24.72 -23.30
CA HIS A 235 -0.60 -25.26 -22.00
C HIS A 235 -1.80 -25.33 -21.06
N GLU A 236 -1.66 -26.21 -20.06
CA GLU A 236 -2.60 -26.31 -18.94
C GLU A 236 -1.86 -25.94 -17.64
N GLY A 237 -2.53 -25.23 -16.74
CA GLY A 237 -2.05 -24.95 -15.38
C GLY A 237 -1.24 -23.66 -15.23
N PHE A 238 -0.24 -23.40 -16.07
CA PHE A 238 0.60 -22.20 -16.00
C PHE A 238 0.50 -21.36 -17.27
N ASP A 239 0.59 -20.04 -17.10
CA ASP A 239 0.64 -19.06 -18.18
C ASP A 239 2.05 -19.00 -18.81
N VAL A 240 2.13 -18.75 -20.12
CA VAL A 240 3.36 -18.38 -20.81
C VAL A 240 3.80 -16.98 -20.36
N LEU A 241 5.06 -16.85 -19.93
CA LEU A 241 5.64 -15.58 -19.46
C LEU A 241 6.96 -15.24 -20.15
N GLY A 242 7.14 -13.97 -20.51
CA GLY A 242 8.42 -13.38 -20.88
C GLY A 242 9.05 -13.99 -22.13
N ALA A 243 8.25 -14.25 -23.16
CA ALA A 243 8.73 -14.92 -24.36
C ALA A 243 9.71 -14.05 -25.17
N ASP A 244 10.67 -14.66 -25.88
CA ASP A 244 11.54 -13.98 -26.84
C ASP A 244 11.74 -14.81 -28.12
N VAL A 245 11.81 -14.16 -29.29
CA VAL A 245 11.81 -14.81 -30.61
C VAL A 245 13.12 -14.60 -31.36
N SER A 246 13.69 -15.69 -31.86
CA SER A 246 14.82 -15.65 -32.80
C SER A 246 14.87 -16.89 -33.70
N GLY A 247 15.36 -16.73 -34.93
CA GLY A 247 15.64 -17.86 -35.82
C GLY A 247 14.46 -18.78 -36.15
N GLY A 248 13.21 -18.31 -36.00
CA GLY A 248 11.99 -19.14 -36.18
C GLY A 248 11.59 -19.97 -34.95
N LYS A 249 12.16 -19.65 -33.79
CA LYS A 249 11.85 -20.26 -32.48
C LYS A 249 11.45 -19.18 -31.49
N ALA A 250 10.72 -19.55 -30.45
CA ALA A 250 10.52 -18.73 -29.27
C ALA A 250 11.00 -19.46 -28.02
N ALA A 251 11.65 -18.75 -27.10
CA ALA A 251 11.91 -19.21 -25.74
C ALA A 251 10.98 -18.50 -24.77
N TYR A 252 10.47 -19.19 -23.74
CA TYR A 252 9.56 -18.58 -22.76
C TYR A 252 9.63 -19.32 -21.42
N GLN A 253 9.16 -18.68 -20.35
CA GLN A 253 8.99 -19.28 -19.03
C GLN A 253 7.60 -19.95 -18.93
N LEU A 254 7.58 -21.16 -18.37
CA LEU A 254 6.36 -21.88 -17.98
C LEU A 254 6.58 -22.47 -16.58
N GLY A 255 5.89 -21.93 -15.57
CA GLY A 255 6.19 -22.24 -14.17
C GLY A 255 7.63 -21.86 -13.82
N ALA A 256 8.44 -22.83 -13.38
CA ALA A 256 9.86 -22.63 -13.05
C ALA A 256 10.83 -23.03 -14.17
N ASP A 257 10.32 -23.45 -15.33
CA ASP A 257 11.10 -23.97 -16.46
C ASP A 257 11.15 -23.00 -17.64
N LEU A 258 12.21 -23.13 -18.44
CA LEU A 258 12.29 -22.50 -19.76
C LEU A 258 11.95 -23.52 -20.84
N HIS A 259 11.12 -23.10 -21.77
CA HIS A 259 10.71 -23.86 -22.93
C HIS A 259 11.23 -23.21 -24.20
N VAL A 260 11.40 -24.01 -25.25
CA VAL A 260 11.65 -23.53 -26.61
C VAL A 260 10.67 -24.20 -27.56
N VAL A 261 9.91 -23.39 -28.29
CA VAL A 261 8.96 -23.82 -29.30
C VAL A 261 9.44 -23.45 -30.70
N ASP A 262 9.26 -24.36 -31.65
CA ASP A 262 9.44 -24.07 -33.07
C ASP A 262 8.16 -23.43 -33.64
N LEU A 263 8.25 -22.19 -34.15
CA LEU A 263 7.08 -21.40 -34.52
C LEU A 263 6.34 -21.95 -35.75
N ALA A 264 7.00 -22.76 -36.58
CA ALA A 264 6.42 -23.32 -37.79
C ALA A 264 5.68 -24.65 -37.51
N SER A 265 6.27 -25.50 -36.67
CA SER A 265 5.73 -26.82 -36.34
C SER A 265 4.92 -26.88 -35.05
N ALA A 266 5.01 -25.85 -34.20
CA ALA A 266 4.50 -25.83 -32.83
C ALA A 266 5.07 -26.96 -31.93
N GLU A 267 6.24 -27.50 -32.27
CA GLU A 267 6.93 -28.46 -31.42
C GLU A 267 7.58 -27.73 -30.24
N ASP A 268 7.07 -27.98 -29.04
CA ASP A 268 7.55 -27.42 -27.79
C ASP A 268 8.38 -28.42 -26.98
N ARG A 269 9.40 -27.92 -26.29
CA ARG A 269 10.22 -28.73 -25.36
C ARG A 269 10.82 -27.89 -24.23
N VAL A 270 10.92 -28.50 -23.05
CA VAL A 270 11.70 -27.99 -21.93
C VAL A 270 13.19 -27.93 -22.30
N VAL A 271 13.89 -26.88 -21.90
CA VAL A 271 15.35 -26.76 -22.00
C VAL A 271 15.99 -27.39 -20.75
N PRO A 272 16.78 -28.47 -20.86
CA PRO A 272 17.36 -29.15 -19.70
C PRO A 272 18.57 -28.37 -19.16
N ILE A 273 18.35 -27.42 -18.26
CA ILE A 273 19.38 -26.53 -17.71
C ILE A 273 19.96 -27.08 -16.41
N THR A 274 21.27 -26.92 -16.21
CA THR A 274 21.95 -27.17 -14.93
C THR A 274 22.72 -25.92 -14.52
N LEU A 275 22.46 -25.40 -13.32
CA LEU A 275 23.20 -24.27 -12.76
C LEU A 275 24.48 -24.75 -12.07
N SER A 276 25.63 -24.15 -12.41
CA SER A 276 26.87 -24.31 -11.66
C SER A 276 26.96 -23.22 -10.59
N SER A 277 26.16 -23.33 -9.54
CA SER A 277 26.07 -22.34 -8.46
C SER A 277 26.47 -22.90 -7.10
N ASP A 278 26.89 -22.02 -6.21
CA ASP A 278 27.07 -22.30 -4.80
C ASP A 278 25.82 -21.95 -3.93
N LEU A 279 24.74 -21.49 -4.59
CA LEU A 279 23.39 -21.21 -4.06
C LEU A 279 23.42 -20.29 -2.84
N ASP A 280 24.16 -19.18 -2.93
CA ASP A 280 24.48 -18.29 -1.81
C ASP A 280 23.27 -17.80 -1.02
N GLN A 281 22.20 -17.40 -1.71
CA GLN A 281 20.96 -16.89 -1.10
C GLN A 281 20.10 -17.97 -0.42
N THR A 282 20.38 -19.24 -0.65
CA THR A 282 19.66 -20.37 0.00
C THR A 282 20.33 -20.86 1.27
N ARG A 283 21.53 -20.34 1.59
CA ARG A 283 22.28 -20.69 2.80
C ARG A 283 21.62 -20.08 4.03
N GLU A 284 21.98 -20.62 5.20
CA GLU A 284 21.65 -19.98 6.47
C GLU A 284 22.05 -18.50 6.44
N ARG A 285 21.06 -17.62 6.64
CA ARG A 285 21.25 -16.17 6.62
C ARG A 285 21.10 -15.63 8.03
N TRP A 286 21.98 -14.71 8.40
CA TRP A 286 21.89 -13.98 9.65
C TRP A 286 21.23 -12.61 9.42
N ILE A 287 20.24 -12.31 10.26
CA ILE A 287 19.60 -11.01 10.38
C ILE A 287 20.26 -10.30 11.56
N ASP A 288 21.00 -9.24 11.26
CA ASP A 288 21.76 -8.47 12.25
C ASP A 288 20.88 -7.55 13.09
N ASP A 289 19.74 -7.10 12.55
CA ASP A 289 18.73 -6.31 13.29
C ASP A 289 17.32 -6.90 13.15
N PRO A 290 16.97 -7.88 14.02
CA PRO A 290 15.63 -8.47 14.01
C PRO A 290 14.49 -7.48 14.34
N MET A 291 14.77 -6.27 14.83
CA MET A 291 13.73 -5.27 15.12
C MET A 291 13.01 -4.79 13.87
N ASP A 292 13.64 -4.86 12.70
CA ASP A 292 13.03 -4.55 11.39
C ASP A 292 11.86 -5.48 11.05
N PHE A 293 11.81 -6.67 11.66
CA PHE A 293 10.78 -7.70 11.44
C PHE A 293 9.91 -7.95 12.70
N LEU A 294 9.95 -7.05 13.69
CA LEU A 294 9.19 -7.20 14.93
C LEU A 294 7.68 -7.06 14.68
N THR A 295 6.95 -8.16 14.90
CA THR A 295 5.48 -8.21 14.78
C THR A 295 4.75 -8.06 16.13
N SER A 296 5.39 -8.43 17.24
CA SER A 296 4.82 -8.19 18.58
C SER A 296 5.87 -8.20 19.68
N ALA A 297 5.63 -7.44 20.75
CA ALA A 297 6.40 -7.48 21.99
C ALA A 297 5.46 -7.38 23.20
N TRP A 298 5.66 -8.23 24.21
CA TRP A 298 4.82 -8.28 25.42
C TRP A 298 5.67 -8.51 26.68
N PRO A 299 5.43 -7.79 27.79
CA PRO A 299 6.20 -7.95 29.01
C PRO A 299 5.85 -9.26 29.75
N SER A 300 6.78 -9.75 30.57
CA SER A 300 6.50 -10.75 31.59
C SER A 300 5.56 -10.18 32.67
N PRO A 301 4.94 -11.03 33.53
CA PRO A 301 4.01 -10.56 34.55
C PRO A 301 4.57 -9.47 35.48
N THR A 302 5.88 -9.43 35.69
CA THR A 302 6.60 -8.42 36.49
C THR A 302 7.47 -7.45 35.67
N GLY A 303 7.49 -7.58 34.35
CA GLY A 303 8.30 -6.75 33.43
C GLY A 303 9.81 -6.98 33.54
N ASP A 304 10.26 -8.07 34.17
CA ASP A 304 11.67 -8.45 34.23
C ASP A 304 12.23 -8.97 32.89
N ARG A 305 11.33 -9.36 31.99
CA ARG A 305 11.61 -9.89 30.66
C ARG A 305 10.55 -9.40 29.66
N VAL A 306 10.87 -9.53 28.39
CA VAL A 306 9.99 -9.20 27.27
C VAL A 306 9.97 -10.37 26.29
N ALA A 307 8.79 -10.87 25.96
CA ALA A 307 8.57 -11.80 24.86
C ALA A 307 8.55 -11.00 23.55
N LEU A 308 9.33 -11.44 22.58
CA LEU A 308 9.46 -10.82 21.25
C LEU A 308 9.03 -11.83 20.20
N THR A 309 8.32 -11.37 19.17
CA THR A 309 8.06 -12.15 17.97
C THR A 309 8.56 -11.37 16.76
N ALA A 310 9.60 -11.87 16.11
CA ALA A 310 10.22 -11.26 14.95
C ALA A 310 10.60 -12.32 13.93
N ARG A 311 10.38 -12.04 12.64
CA ARG A 311 10.63 -12.98 11.53
C ARG A 311 10.10 -14.40 11.82
N GLY A 312 8.85 -14.45 12.27
CA GLY A 312 8.15 -15.68 12.66
C GLY A 312 8.74 -16.46 13.83
N GLN A 313 9.73 -15.96 14.56
CA GLN A 313 10.34 -16.66 15.70
C GLN A 313 10.07 -15.97 17.03
N VAL A 314 10.04 -16.76 18.11
CA VAL A 314 9.78 -16.30 19.49
C VAL A 314 11.08 -16.20 20.27
N PHE A 315 11.27 -15.07 20.94
CA PHE A 315 12.39 -14.81 21.84
C PHE A 315 11.91 -14.27 23.18
N VAL A 316 12.75 -14.38 24.20
CA VAL A 316 12.59 -13.73 25.49
C VAL A 316 13.86 -12.97 25.83
N ALA A 317 13.76 -11.64 25.88
CA ALA A 317 14.85 -10.75 26.27
C ALA A 317 14.72 -10.36 27.75
N PRO A 318 15.82 -10.23 28.52
CA PRO A 318 15.78 -9.61 29.83
C PRO A 318 15.58 -8.09 29.68
N SER A 319 14.81 -7.48 30.58
CA SER A 319 14.65 -6.02 30.60
C SER A 319 15.88 -5.30 31.17
N GLU A 320 16.69 -6.01 31.96
CA GLU A 320 17.95 -5.54 32.54
C GLU A 320 19.03 -6.63 32.36
N ASP A 321 19.63 -7.13 33.46
CA ASP A 321 20.66 -8.17 33.42
C ASP A 321 20.08 -9.55 33.05
N GLY A 322 20.69 -10.22 32.08
CA GLY A 322 20.32 -11.60 31.75
C GLY A 322 20.87 -12.06 30.40
N ARG A 323 20.31 -13.16 29.89
CA ARG A 323 20.59 -13.65 28.54
C ARG A 323 19.31 -13.58 27.70
N LEU A 324 19.46 -13.24 26.43
CA LEU A 324 18.42 -13.46 25.43
C LEU A 324 18.20 -14.98 25.28
N VAL A 325 16.93 -15.39 25.22
CA VAL A 325 16.51 -16.77 24.99
C VAL A 325 15.78 -16.84 23.66
N GLN A 326 16.29 -17.62 22.72
CA GLN A 326 15.53 -18.05 21.56
C GLN A 326 14.64 -19.23 21.97
N VAL A 327 13.32 -19.06 21.88
CA VAL A 327 12.34 -20.06 22.31
C VAL A 327 12.04 -21.03 21.18
N THR A 328 11.84 -20.53 19.96
CA THR A 328 11.57 -21.32 18.76
C THR A 328 12.72 -21.21 17.76
N ARG A 329 12.97 -22.27 16.98
CA ARG A 329 14.15 -22.40 16.10
C ARG A 329 13.83 -22.99 14.73
N ASP A 330 12.56 -23.25 14.44
CA ASP A 330 12.15 -23.89 13.20
C ASP A 330 11.74 -22.81 12.19
N SER A 331 12.56 -22.61 11.16
CA SER A 331 12.29 -21.64 10.09
C SER A 331 11.11 -22.07 9.19
N GLY A 332 10.66 -23.33 9.26
CA GLY A 332 9.48 -23.81 8.54
C GLY A 332 8.15 -23.55 9.25
N VAL A 333 8.17 -22.85 10.39
CA VAL A 333 7.00 -22.53 11.21
C VAL A 333 6.99 -21.05 11.52
N ARG A 334 5.86 -20.38 11.24
CA ARG A 334 5.66 -18.99 11.64
C ARG A 334 4.91 -18.89 12.94
N TRP A 335 5.58 -18.33 13.93
CA TRP A 335 5.02 -17.93 15.21
C TRP A 335 4.54 -16.47 15.20
N ARG A 336 3.43 -16.21 15.88
CA ARG A 336 2.78 -14.90 15.99
C ARG A 336 2.36 -14.62 17.43
N ASN A 337 2.45 -13.35 17.82
CA ASN A 337 1.84 -12.81 19.04
C ASN A 337 2.21 -13.58 20.32
N ALA A 338 3.51 -13.83 20.56
CA ALA A 338 3.94 -14.53 21.76
C ALA A 338 3.70 -13.68 23.03
N ARG A 339 3.08 -14.27 24.05
CA ARG A 339 2.76 -13.62 25.34
C ARG A 339 3.02 -14.53 26.52
N PHE A 340 3.39 -13.95 27.65
CA PHE A 340 3.44 -14.68 28.92
C PHE A 340 2.03 -14.97 29.43
N VAL A 341 1.83 -16.19 29.90
CA VAL A 341 0.68 -16.60 30.71
C VAL A 341 1.03 -16.54 32.19
N ASP A 342 2.26 -16.91 32.52
CA ASP A 342 2.87 -16.82 33.84
C ASP A 342 4.38 -16.54 33.68
N GLU A 343 5.16 -16.52 34.75
CA GLU A 343 6.61 -16.25 34.72
C GLU A 343 7.45 -17.28 33.94
N ARG A 344 6.89 -18.42 33.55
CA ARG A 344 7.59 -19.56 32.94
C ARG A 344 6.96 -20.04 31.64
N THR A 345 5.72 -19.67 31.37
CA THR A 345 4.94 -20.20 30.25
C THR A 345 4.57 -19.09 29.28
N LEU A 346 4.87 -19.31 28.00
CA LEU A 346 4.40 -18.50 26.89
C LEU A 346 3.22 -19.18 26.19
N ILE A 347 2.36 -18.37 25.59
CA ILE A 347 1.47 -18.76 24.50
C ILE A 347 1.87 -18.04 23.22
N ALA A 348 1.68 -18.69 22.08
CA ALA A 348 1.82 -18.08 20.76
C ALA A 348 0.87 -18.77 19.78
N VAL A 349 0.58 -18.11 18.67
CA VAL A 349 -0.06 -18.74 17.51
C VAL A 349 1.04 -19.28 16.60
N GLY A 350 0.92 -20.52 16.15
CA GLY A 350 1.84 -21.12 15.18
C GLY A 350 1.08 -21.96 14.16
N ASP A 351 1.68 -22.18 12.99
CA ASP A 351 1.14 -23.00 11.90
C ASP A 351 1.69 -24.43 11.87
N VAL A 352 2.19 -24.93 13.01
CA VAL A 352 2.70 -26.30 13.16
C VAL A 352 1.63 -27.31 12.74
N GLY A 353 1.93 -28.09 11.70
CA GLY A 353 1.01 -29.08 11.12
C GLY A 353 0.06 -28.52 10.05
N GLY A 354 0.33 -27.33 9.51
CA GLY A 354 -0.32 -26.78 8.31
C GLY A 354 -1.45 -25.77 8.58
N GLU A 355 -2.07 -25.79 9.76
CA GLU A 355 -3.13 -24.86 10.16
C GLU A 355 -2.77 -24.12 11.45
N LEU A 356 -3.14 -22.84 11.51
CA LEU A 356 -2.92 -21.99 12.68
C LEU A 356 -3.54 -22.60 13.95
N GLY A 357 -2.84 -22.47 15.06
CA GLY A 357 -3.34 -22.89 16.37
C GLY A 357 -2.59 -22.21 17.50
N PHE A 358 -3.21 -22.16 18.67
CA PHE A 358 -2.54 -21.75 19.90
C PHE A 358 -1.65 -22.87 20.43
N PHE A 359 -0.43 -22.51 20.85
CA PHE A 359 0.52 -23.38 21.49
C PHE A 359 0.99 -22.77 22.80
N ARG A 360 1.29 -23.63 23.78
CA ARG A 360 2.05 -23.26 24.98
C ARG A 360 3.50 -23.72 24.84
N MET A 361 4.43 -22.94 25.37
CA MET A 361 5.86 -23.30 25.37
C MET A 361 6.58 -22.71 26.61
N PRO A 362 7.63 -23.37 27.12
CA PRO A 362 8.44 -22.84 28.20
C PRO A 362 9.21 -21.57 27.77
N ALA A 363 9.15 -20.52 28.58
CA ALA A 363 9.80 -19.23 28.33
C ALA A 363 11.33 -19.29 28.41
N ASP A 364 11.90 -20.36 29.00
CA ASP A 364 13.34 -20.62 29.01
C ASP A 364 13.85 -21.32 27.73
N GLY A 365 12.94 -21.65 26.81
CA GLY A 365 13.23 -22.29 25.53
C GLY A 365 13.57 -23.78 25.64
N LEU A 366 13.35 -24.41 26.81
CA LEU A 366 13.67 -25.80 27.06
C LEU A 366 12.40 -26.69 27.02
N GLY A 367 12.14 -27.28 25.86
CA GLY A 367 11.02 -28.20 25.63
C GLY A 367 10.25 -27.86 24.36
N GLU A 368 9.43 -28.80 23.89
CA GLU A 368 8.67 -28.65 22.65
C GLU A 368 7.35 -27.88 22.87
N PRO A 369 6.93 -27.03 21.91
CA PRO A 369 5.60 -26.43 21.93
C PRO A 369 4.50 -27.48 22.01
N THR A 370 3.50 -27.25 22.88
CA THR A 370 2.32 -28.12 22.99
C THR A 370 1.10 -27.41 22.43
N ARG A 371 0.44 -28.02 21.44
CA ARG A 371 -0.79 -27.49 20.84
C ARG A 371 -1.95 -27.48 21.85
N ILE A 372 -2.69 -26.36 21.91
CA ILE A 372 -3.86 -26.15 22.77
C ILE A 372 -5.17 -26.39 21.99
N THR A 373 -5.22 -25.93 20.74
CA THR A 373 -6.43 -25.95 19.88
C THR A 373 -6.32 -27.00 18.79
N THR A 374 -7.40 -27.71 18.45
CA THR A 374 -7.37 -28.80 17.45
C THR A 374 -8.51 -28.68 16.43
N GLY A 375 -8.22 -28.89 15.15
CA GLY A 375 -9.23 -29.25 14.13
C GLY A 375 -10.01 -28.13 13.44
N GLU A 376 -9.57 -26.87 13.52
CA GLU A 376 -10.33 -25.72 13.01
C GLU A 376 -9.50 -24.87 12.04
N ARG A 377 -10.00 -24.70 10.82
CA ARG A 377 -9.47 -23.77 9.80
C ARG A 377 -9.79 -22.32 10.18
N GLY A 378 -9.00 -21.38 9.66
CA GLY A 378 -9.23 -19.93 9.77
C GLY A 378 -8.13 -19.17 10.50
N PHE A 379 -8.08 -17.86 10.22
CA PHE A 379 -7.05 -16.96 10.71
C PHE A 379 -7.16 -16.71 12.22
N ARG A 380 -6.01 -16.62 12.89
CA ARG A 380 -5.90 -16.33 14.32
C ARG A 380 -4.90 -15.19 14.56
N PRO A 381 -5.36 -13.97 14.89
CA PRO A 381 -4.47 -12.80 15.04
C PRO A 381 -3.57 -12.84 16.29
N GLY A 382 -3.86 -13.75 17.22
CA GLY A 382 -3.34 -13.75 18.59
C GLY A 382 -4.49 -13.87 19.58
N GLY A 383 -4.19 -13.94 20.87
CA GLY A 383 -5.23 -14.07 21.90
C GLY A 383 -4.82 -13.44 23.23
N VAL A 384 -5.82 -13.05 24.02
CA VAL A 384 -5.63 -12.44 25.34
C VAL A 384 -5.85 -13.52 26.41
N PRO A 385 -4.80 -13.97 27.11
CA PRO A 385 -4.93 -14.93 28.20
C PRO A 385 -5.59 -14.30 29.43
N SER A 386 -6.38 -15.07 30.17
CA SER A 386 -6.85 -14.65 31.50
C SER A 386 -5.66 -14.56 32.49
N PRO A 387 -5.73 -13.71 33.53
CA PRO A 387 -4.65 -13.59 34.52
C PRO A 387 -4.23 -14.90 35.20
N ASP A 388 -5.17 -15.85 35.34
CA ASP A 388 -4.90 -17.19 35.88
C ASP A 388 -4.47 -18.23 34.82
N GLY A 389 -4.39 -17.83 33.55
CA GLY A 389 -3.98 -18.65 32.41
C GLY A 389 -4.95 -19.76 32.00
N LYS A 390 -6.17 -19.79 32.53
CA LYS A 390 -7.14 -20.85 32.21
C LYS A 390 -7.86 -20.64 30.88
N TRP A 391 -7.96 -19.39 30.42
CA TRP A 391 -8.72 -19.02 29.23
C TRP A 391 -7.87 -18.21 28.28
N ILE A 392 -8.13 -18.33 26.98
CA ILE A 392 -7.61 -17.42 25.94
C ILE A 392 -8.79 -16.94 25.11
N ALA A 393 -8.95 -15.62 24.96
CA ALA A 393 -10.00 -14.99 24.16
C ALA A 393 -9.42 -14.30 22.91
N TRP A 394 -10.13 -14.36 21.78
CA TRP A 394 -9.77 -13.64 20.57
C TRP A 394 -10.98 -13.39 19.66
N GLY A 395 -10.91 -12.35 18.85
CA GLY A 395 -11.79 -12.16 17.70
C GLY A 395 -11.24 -12.84 16.45
N ASP A 396 -12.06 -13.51 15.67
CA ASP A 396 -11.68 -14.14 14.39
C ASP A 396 -12.29 -13.43 13.17
N ARG A 397 -11.81 -13.79 11.98
CA ARG A 397 -12.20 -13.17 10.69
C ARG A 397 -13.66 -13.42 10.29
N ASP A 398 -14.32 -14.39 10.90
CA ASP A 398 -15.75 -14.65 10.69
C ASP A 398 -16.64 -13.77 11.60
N HIS A 399 -16.08 -12.70 12.17
CA HIS A 399 -16.74 -11.78 13.09
C HIS A 399 -17.22 -12.45 14.38
N ARG A 400 -16.43 -13.42 14.87
CA ARG A 400 -16.76 -14.17 16.08
C ARG A 400 -15.80 -13.84 17.22
N LEU A 401 -16.33 -13.70 18.43
CA LEU A 401 -15.54 -13.72 19.66
C LEU A 401 -15.44 -15.16 20.15
N GLN A 402 -14.23 -15.67 20.25
CA GLN A 402 -13.92 -17.04 20.63
C GLN A 402 -13.20 -17.09 21.97
N VAL A 403 -13.44 -18.16 22.75
CA VAL A 403 -12.72 -18.46 24.00
C VAL A 403 -12.36 -19.94 24.06
N VAL A 404 -11.10 -20.27 24.32
CA VAL A 404 -10.65 -21.65 24.57
C VAL A 404 -10.26 -21.85 26.03
N GLU A 405 -10.66 -22.98 26.61
CA GLU A 405 -10.14 -23.46 27.90
C GLU A 405 -8.79 -24.13 27.69
N VAL A 406 -7.72 -23.58 28.27
CA VAL A 406 -6.33 -24.03 28.02
C VAL A 406 -6.10 -25.48 28.47
N ALA A 407 -6.75 -25.90 29.56
CA ALA A 407 -6.56 -27.24 30.12
C ALA A 407 -7.17 -28.36 29.25
N THR A 408 -8.30 -28.07 28.58
CA THR A 408 -9.07 -29.07 27.83
C THR A 408 -8.98 -28.88 26.32
N GLY A 409 -8.53 -27.72 25.85
CA GLY A 409 -8.58 -27.33 24.44
C GLY A 409 -9.99 -27.04 23.92
N LYS A 410 -11.00 -26.98 24.79
CA LYS A 410 -12.40 -26.81 24.38
C LYS A 410 -12.68 -25.37 23.96
N LEU A 411 -12.94 -25.16 22.67
CA LEU A 411 -13.39 -23.89 22.12
C LEU A 411 -14.86 -23.61 22.42
N ARG A 412 -15.19 -22.33 22.62
CA ARG A 412 -16.55 -21.80 22.68
C ARG A 412 -16.63 -20.49 21.89
N THR A 413 -17.61 -20.39 21.00
CA THR A 413 -18.01 -19.13 20.38
C THR A 413 -18.90 -18.37 21.35
N ILE A 414 -18.44 -17.19 21.74
CA ILE A 414 -19.10 -16.30 22.69
C ILE A 414 -20.11 -15.45 21.96
N GLU A 415 -19.72 -14.84 20.84
CA GLU A 415 -20.55 -13.93 20.05
C GLU A 415 -20.25 -14.11 18.57
N GLU A 416 -21.27 -13.97 17.73
CA GLU A 416 -21.15 -13.81 16.28
C GLU A 416 -21.83 -12.48 15.95
N ASN A 417 -21.06 -11.54 15.41
CA ASN A 417 -21.55 -10.20 15.13
C ASN A 417 -21.67 -10.01 13.60
N PRO A 418 -22.82 -9.54 13.09
CA PRO A 418 -23.01 -9.40 11.64
C PRO A 418 -22.29 -8.18 11.04
N ILE A 419 -21.73 -7.29 11.84
CA ILE A 419 -21.11 -6.04 11.40
C ILE A 419 -19.59 -6.19 11.34
N ASP A 420 -18.95 -6.51 12.46
CA ASP A 420 -17.50 -6.59 12.59
C ASP A 420 -17.06 -7.57 13.68
N THR A 421 -15.76 -7.76 13.81
CA THR A 421 -15.18 -8.64 14.84
C THR A 421 -15.11 -7.92 16.19
N PRO A 422 -15.67 -8.49 17.29
CA PRO A 422 -15.50 -7.91 18.62
C PRO A 422 -14.02 -7.70 19.00
N PHE A 423 -13.70 -6.56 19.61
CA PHE A 423 -12.34 -6.06 19.81
C PHE A 423 -12.12 -5.51 21.25
N ASP A 424 -10.95 -4.96 21.54
CA ASP A 424 -10.54 -4.43 22.86
C ASP A 424 -10.82 -5.38 24.04
N LEU A 425 -10.32 -6.60 23.94
CA LEU A 425 -10.58 -7.66 24.93
C LEU A 425 -9.75 -7.43 26.21
N THR A 426 -10.40 -7.45 27.38
CA THR A 426 -9.73 -7.37 28.68
C THR A 426 -10.37 -8.29 29.72
N TRP A 427 -9.55 -8.94 30.54
CA TRP A 427 -10.02 -9.81 31.61
C TRP A 427 -10.09 -9.07 32.95
N SER A 428 -11.06 -9.42 33.79
CA SER A 428 -11.11 -8.97 35.18
C SER A 428 -9.91 -9.52 35.96
N PRO A 429 -9.44 -8.82 37.02
CA PRO A 429 -8.30 -9.27 37.84
C PRO A 429 -8.45 -10.68 38.43
N ASP A 430 -9.69 -11.14 38.65
CA ASP A 430 -10.02 -12.47 39.17
C ASP A 430 -10.27 -13.54 38.09
N SER A 431 -10.03 -13.20 36.82
CA SER A 431 -10.21 -14.07 35.65
C SER A 431 -11.65 -14.58 35.43
N GLN A 432 -12.66 -13.99 36.08
CA GLN A 432 -14.05 -14.44 35.96
C GLN A 432 -14.84 -13.76 34.84
N TRP A 433 -14.49 -12.52 34.47
CA TRP A 433 -15.21 -11.74 33.47
C TRP A 433 -14.27 -11.31 32.36
N LEU A 434 -14.77 -11.37 31.13
CA LEU A 434 -14.20 -10.76 29.95
C LEU A 434 -15.02 -9.51 29.61
N ALA A 435 -14.40 -8.35 29.55
CA ALA A 435 -14.97 -7.15 28.96
C ALA A 435 -14.43 -6.97 27.53
N TYR A 436 -15.26 -6.48 26.61
CA TYR A 436 -14.91 -6.29 25.21
C TYR A 436 -15.79 -5.23 24.56
N ALA A 437 -15.32 -4.67 23.45
CA ALA A 437 -16.13 -3.83 22.56
C ALA A 437 -16.76 -4.69 21.45
N SER A 438 -18.00 -4.38 21.07
CA SER A 438 -18.72 -5.03 19.97
C SER A 438 -19.67 -4.03 19.31
N SER A 439 -19.70 -3.98 17.98
CA SER A 439 -20.54 -3.02 17.25
C SER A 439 -22.02 -3.41 17.29
N ALA A 440 -22.86 -2.44 17.66
CA ALA A 440 -24.31 -2.60 17.58
C ALA A 440 -24.80 -2.55 16.13
N ARG A 441 -26.09 -2.80 15.89
CA ARG A 441 -26.68 -2.77 14.54
C ARG A 441 -26.59 -1.42 13.84
N ASN A 442 -26.48 -0.34 14.60
CA ASN A 442 -26.23 1.01 14.10
C ASN A 442 -24.73 1.34 13.97
N GLN A 443 -23.87 0.31 14.03
CA GLN A 443 -22.41 0.39 13.92
C GLN A 443 -21.69 1.12 15.07
N LEU A 444 -22.41 1.55 16.11
CA LEU A 444 -21.79 2.14 17.29
C LEU A 444 -21.31 1.04 18.24
N ALA A 445 -20.02 1.09 18.60
CA ALA A 445 -19.42 0.12 19.52
C ALA A 445 -20.01 0.22 20.93
N GLN A 446 -20.28 -0.93 21.56
CA GLN A 446 -20.72 -1.05 22.94
C GLN A 446 -19.70 -1.83 23.76
N VAL A 447 -19.48 -1.42 25.01
CA VAL A 447 -18.74 -2.24 25.97
C VAL A 447 -19.69 -3.29 26.54
N ARG A 448 -19.28 -4.56 26.49
CA ARG A 448 -20.04 -5.72 26.95
C ARG A 448 -19.22 -6.55 27.92
N LEU A 449 -19.91 -7.38 28.69
CA LEU A 449 -19.35 -8.33 29.65
C LEU A 449 -19.76 -9.76 29.27
N PHE A 450 -18.84 -10.70 29.50
CA PHE A 450 -19.10 -12.13 29.39
C PHE A 450 -18.42 -12.90 30.53
N ARG A 451 -19.11 -13.90 31.08
CA ARG A 451 -18.55 -14.82 32.08
C ARG A 451 -18.44 -16.24 31.51
N PRO A 452 -17.22 -16.76 31.24
CA PRO A 452 -17.04 -18.08 30.63
C PRO A 452 -17.60 -19.26 31.44
N GLY A 453 -17.63 -19.15 32.76
CA GLY A 453 -18.03 -20.24 33.66
C GLY A 453 -19.48 -20.70 33.45
N ASP A 454 -20.39 -19.77 33.18
CA ASP A 454 -21.84 -20.04 33.04
C ASP A 454 -22.50 -19.36 31.84
N GLY A 455 -21.76 -18.57 31.06
CA GLY A 455 -22.22 -17.98 29.82
C GLY A 455 -22.99 -16.66 29.97
N VAL A 456 -23.03 -16.07 31.17
CA VAL A 456 -23.75 -14.82 31.41
C VAL A 456 -23.14 -13.67 30.59
N LYS A 457 -24.01 -12.86 29.95
CA LYS A 457 -23.67 -11.66 29.20
C LYS A 457 -24.42 -10.43 29.71
N ALA A 458 -23.82 -9.25 29.58
CA ALA A 458 -24.48 -7.98 29.87
C ALA A 458 -23.86 -6.82 29.09
N ASP A 459 -24.67 -5.83 28.74
CA ASP A 459 -24.22 -4.60 28.08
C ASP A 459 -23.88 -3.55 29.14
N VAL A 460 -22.64 -3.07 29.15
CA VAL A 460 -22.15 -2.03 30.05
C VAL A 460 -22.59 -0.65 29.58
N THR A 461 -22.61 -0.44 28.25
CA THR A 461 -23.04 0.81 27.61
C THR A 461 -24.17 0.56 26.63
N SER A 462 -24.99 1.59 26.38
CA SER A 462 -26.01 1.57 25.33
C SER A 462 -25.41 1.76 23.94
N ASP A 463 -26.17 1.48 22.91
CA ASP A 463 -25.85 1.71 21.49
C ASP A 463 -26.06 3.16 21.03
N ARG A 464 -26.14 4.13 21.95
CA ARG A 464 -26.39 5.56 21.64
C ARG A 464 -25.13 6.38 21.38
N THR A 465 -23.99 5.94 21.90
CA THR A 465 -22.68 6.57 21.70
C THR A 465 -21.62 5.47 21.66
N PRO A 466 -20.62 5.55 20.77
CA PRO A 466 -19.59 4.53 20.70
C PRO A 466 -18.80 4.52 22.01
N SER A 467 -18.48 3.32 22.50
CA SER A 467 -17.75 3.08 23.73
C SER A 467 -16.75 1.95 23.51
N THR A 468 -15.47 2.19 23.80
CA THR A 468 -14.36 1.27 23.49
C THR A 468 -13.32 1.26 24.62
N SER A 469 -12.22 0.51 24.45
CA SER A 469 -11.08 0.44 25.37
C SER A 469 -11.45 0.15 26.84
N PRO A 470 -12.24 -0.89 27.15
CA PRO A 470 -12.53 -1.27 28.52
C PRO A 470 -11.26 -1.62 29.33
N ALA A 471 -11.21 -1.23 30.61
CA ALA A 471 -10.14 -1.57 31.53
C ALA A 471 -10.64 -1.69 32.98
N PHE A 472 -10.44 -2.86 33.61
CA PHE A 472 -10.82 -3.08 35.01
C PHE A 472 -9.85 -2.39 35.99
N SER A 473 -10.40 -1.75 37.02
CA SER A 473 -9.61 -1.29 38.17
C SER A 473 -8.97 -2.49 38.89
N PRO A 474 -7.77 -2.34 39.47
CA PRO A 474 -7.09 -3.46 40.13
C PRO A 474 -7.88 -4.01 41.32
N ASP A 475 -8.63 -3.17 42.02
CA ASP A 475 -9.49 -3.54 43.15
C ASP A 475 -10.81 -4.23 42.74
N GLY A 476 -11.09 -4.34 41.43
CA GLY A 476 -12.25 -5.02 40.90
C GLY A 476 -13.59 -4.32 41.16
N LYS A 477 -13.58 -3.03 41.49
CA LYS A 477 -14.81 -2.25 41.78
C LYS A 477 -15.33 -1.43 40.60
N TRP A 478 -14.47 -1.10 39.65
CA TRP A 478 -14.78 -0.23 38.51
C TRP A 478 -14.33 -0.84 37.19
N LEU A 479 -15.07 -0.53 36.12
CA LEU A 479 -14.65 -0.77 34.75
C LEU A 479 -14.62 0.57 34.01
N TYR A 480 -13.43 0.99 33.61
CA TYR A 480 -13.18 2.21 32.85
C TYR A 480 -13.33 1.92 31.35
N PHE A 481 -13.68 2.94 30.57
CA PHE A 481 -13.77 2.88 29.11
C PHE A 481 -13.74 4.30 28.53
N VAL A 482 -13.46 4.43 27.24
CA VAL A 482 -13.61 5.71 26.52
C VAL A 482 -14.96 5.73 25.80
N SER A 483 -15.57 6.92 25.67
CA SER A 483 -16.81 7.05 24.91
C SER A 483 -16.94 8.43 24.27
N GLU A 484 -17.43 8.45 23.03
CA GLU A 484 -17.69 9.69 22.29
C GLU A 484 -19.05 10.29 22.68
N ARG A 485 -19.06 11.04 23.78
CA ARG A 485 -20.27 11.69 24.31
C ARG A 485 -20.16 13.21 24.31
N ALA A 486 -18.98 13.76 24.08
CA ALA A 486 -18.71 15.19 24.09
C ALA A 486 -18.89 15.77 22.69
N LEU A 487 -20.15 15.87 22.25
CA LEU A 487 -20.47 16.42 20.94
C LEU A 487 -20.54 17.95 21.03
N ASP A 488 -19.46 18.63 20.65
CA ASP A 488 -19.40 20.10 20.52
C ASP A 488 -18.86 20.50 19.14
N THR A 489 -19.27 21.64 18.60
CA THR A 489 -18.80 22.11 17.29
C THR A 489 -18.64 23.63 17.27
N ASP A 490 -17.47 24.09 16.82
CA ASP A 490 -17.18 25.51 16.62
C ASP A 490 -17.82 26.06 15.33
N VAL A 491 -18.36 25.19 14.46
CA VAL A 491 -19.05 25.58 13.22
C VAL A 491 -20.47 26.06 13.55
N GLY A 492 -20.57 27.32 13.96
CA GLY A 492 -21.84 27.91 14.37
C GLY A 492 -22.83 28.22 13.22
N SER A 493 -22.41 28.14 11.96
CA SER A 493 -23.26 28.43 10.79
C SER A 493 -22.66 27.95 9.47
N PRO A 494 -23.45 27.79 8.40
CA PRO A 494 -22.97 27.33 7.09
C PRO A 494 -22.27 28.42 6.24
N TRP A 495 -21.91 29.57 6.83
CA TRP A 495 -21.45 30.77 6.11
C TRP A 495 -19.93 30.98 6.12
N GLY A 496 -19.16 29.92 6.38
CA GLY A 496 -17.69 29.96 6.41
C GLY A 496 -17.04 29.87 5.03
N TRP A 497 -15.79 30.30 4.93
CA TRP A 497 -14.94 30.04 3.76
C TRP A 497 -14.70 28.55 3.62
N PHE A 498 -14.82 28.03 2.39
CA PHE A 498 -14.72 26.58 2.09
C PHE A 498 -15.73 25.70 2.84
N ALA A 499 -16.75 26.33 3.45
CA ALA A 499 -17.73 25.82 4.42
C ALA A 499 -17.66 24.29 4.69
N PRO A 500 -16.70 23.83 5.50
CA PRO A 500 -16.75 22.49 6.01
C PRO A 500 -18.04 22.36 6.84
N GLU A 501 -18.73 21.26 6.64
CA GLU A 501 -19.89 20.89 7.41
C GLU A 501 -19.55 20.89 8.91
N PRO A 502 -20.54 21.09 9.81
CA PRO A 502 -20.27 20.99 11.24
C PRO A 502 -19.58 19.68 11.58
N HIS A 503 -18.37 19.77 12.10
CA HIS A 503 -17.61 18.64 12.60
C HIS A 503 -17.43 18.77 14.11
N HIS A 504 -17.24 17.64 14.76
CA HIS A 504 -16.99 17.57 16.19
C HIS A 504 -15.53 17.16 16.39
N GLU A 505 -14.77 18.00 17.10
CA GLU A 505 -13.39 17.68 17.49
C GLU A 505 -13.38 17.11 18.91
N LYS A 506 -12.48 16.17 19.19
CA LYS A 506 -12.23 15.64 20.54
C LYS A 506 -13.51 15.13 21.24
N THR A 507 -14.32 14.35 20.54
CA THR A 507 -15.61 13.84 21.04
C THR A 507 -15.49 12.90 22.23
N THR A 508 -14.28 12.39 22.47
CA THR A 508 -13.99 11.34 23.45
C THR A 508 -13.71 11.89 24.85
N ARG A 509 -14.28 11.22 25.85
CA ARG A 509 -13.93 11.35 27.27
C ARG A 509 -13.76 9.98 27.92
N VAL A 510 -13.09 9.93 29.06
CA VAL A 510 -12.98 8.72 29.88
C VAL A 510 -14.16 8.63 30.86
N TYR A 511 -14.77 7.46 30.91
CA TYR A 511 -15.84 7.11 31.83
C TYR A 511 -15.47 5.87 32.63
N ALA A 512 -16.18 5.65 33.74
CA ALA A 512 -16.14 4.36 34.42
C ALA A 512 -17.52 3.98 34.95
N VAL A 513 -17.78 2.69 35.04
CA VAL A 513 -18.99 2.15 35.65
C VAL A 513 -18.68 1.49 36.98
N ALA A 514 -19.51 1.78 37.99
CA ALA A 514 -19.44 1.07 39.26
C ALA A 514 -20.00 -0.35 39.10
N LEU A 515 -19.19 -1.37 39.39
CA LEU A 515 -19.60 -2.77 39.26
C LEU A 515 -20.59 -3.20 40.36
N GLN A 516 -20.67 -2.44 41.45
CA GLN A 516 -21.64 -2.58 42.53
C GLN A 516 -22.31 -1.24 42.85
N PRO A 517 -23.54 -1.23 43.38
CA PRO A 517 -24.17 0.00 43.88
C PRO A 517 -23.45 0.52 45.14
N GLY A 518 -23.47 1.84 45.35
CA GLY A 518 -22.94 2.48 46.55
C GLY A 518 -21.41 2.56 46.62
N GLN A 519 -20.70 2.30 45.52
CA GLN A 519 -19.25 2.49 45.45
C GLN A 519 -18.91 3.98 45.52
N LEU A 520 -17.85 4.30 46.27
CA LEU A 520 -17.33 5.66 46.34
C LEU A 520 -16.55 5.98 45.07
N TRP A 521 -16.87 7.11 44.43
CA TRP A 521 -16.20 7.56 43.22
C TRP A 521 -14.74 7.95 43.53
N PRO A 522 -13.71 7.29 42.95
CA PRO A 522 -12.32 7.53 43.33
C PRO A 522 -11.81 8.95 43.05
N TRP A 523 -12.46 9.66 42.12
CA TRP A 523 -12.08 11.01 41.69
C TRP A 523 -12.74 12.13 42.52
N GLU A 524 -13.68 11.79 43.40
CA GLU A 524 -14.37 12.76 44.27
C GLU A 524 -13.79 12.82 45.69
N ALA A 525 -13.89 13.99 46.32
CA ALA A 525 -13.43 14.20 47.69
C ALA A 525 -14.28 13.40 48.67
N ARG A 526 -13.62 12.71 49.61
CA ARG A 526 -14.36 12.03 50.68
C ARG A 526 -15.00 13.05 51.60
N THR A 527 -16.24 12.77 52.02
CA THR A 527 -16.97 13.57 53.01
C THR A 527 -16.94 12.90 54.38
N GLU A 528 -17.32 13.61 55.42
CA GLU A 528 -17.40 13.13 56.81
C GLU A 528 -18.34 11.94 57.01
N THR A 529 -19.17 11.63 56.01
CA THR A 529 -20.11 10.51 56.01
C THR A 529 -19.51 9.22 55.43
N GLN A 530 -18.29 9.30 54.89
CA GLN A 530 -17.58 8.17 54.27
C GLN A 530 -16.44 7.71 55.20
N PRO A 531 -16.17 6.40 55.30
CA PRO A 531 -15.08 5.91 56.15
C PRO A 531 -13.73 6.50 55.71
N GLU A 532 -12.89 6.92 56.67
CA GLU A 532 -11.51 7.34 56.42
C GLU A 532 -10.74 6.22 55.70
N ALA A 533 -10.00 6.57 54.64
CA ALA A 533 -9.00 5.68 54.07
C ALA A 533 -7.71 5.86 54.85
N ASP A 534 -6.90 4.80 54.95
CA ASP A 534 -5.49 4.95 55.30
C ASP A 534 -4.86 5.97 54.34
N GLU A 535 -4.23 7.02 54.88
CA GLU A 535 -3.56 8.05 54.09
C GLU A 535 -2.55 7.42 53.12
N PRO A 536 -2.55 7.79 51.82
CA PRO A 536 -1.43 7.45 50.94
C PRO A 536 -0.21 8.21 51.45
N GLY A 537 0.73 7.49 52.07
CA GLY A 537 1.90 8.09 52.68
C GLY A 537 2.72 8.87 51.65
N ASP A 538 3.11 10.09 52.03
CA ASP A 538 4.08 10.92 51.33
C ASP A 538 5.33 10.10 50.92
N VAL A 539 5.47 9.80 49.63
CA VAL A 539 6.71 9.28 49.06
C VAL A 539 7.41 10.42 48.34
N GLU A 540 8.38 11.04 49.03
CA GLU A 540 9.37 11.91 48.39
C GLU A 540 10.01 11.21 47.17
N PRO A 541 10.34 11.95 46.10
CA PRO A 541 10.98 11.40 44.90
C PRO A 541 12.38 10.89 45.24
N LYS A 542 12.51 9.58 45.49
CA LYS A 542 13.80 8.94 45.75
C LYS A 542 14.50 8.60 44.43
N LYS A 543 15.43 9.47 44.04
CA LYS A 543 16.51 9.18 43.09
C LYS A 543 17.38 8.02 43.59
N LYS A 544 16.99 6.77 43.27
CA LYS A 544 17.82 5.55 43.12
C LYS A 544 16.91 4.31 43.06
N ARG A 545 17.07 3.48 42.01
CA ARG A 545 16.48 2.13 41.85
C ARG A 545 16.48 1.38 43.19
N ARG A 546 15.30 1.21 43.79
CA ARG A 546 15.10 0.32 44.95
C ARG A 546 14.93 -1.11 44.43
N PRO A 547 15.47 -2.13 45.10
CA PRO A 547 15.22 -3.51 44.72
C PRO A 547 13.72 -3.81 44.87
N ARG A 548 13.13 -4.41 43.83
CA ARG A 548 11.72 -4.82 43.72
C ARG A 548 11.22 -5.42 45.03
N ARG A 549 10.25 -4.77 45.68
CA ARG A 549 9.65 -5.24 46.93
C ARG A 549 8.68 -6.38 46.58
N LYS A 550 9.06 -7.63 46.84
CA LYS A 550 8.14 -8.77 46.77
C LYS A 550 6.87 -8.46 47.58
N ARG A 551 5.71 -8.35 46.91
CA ARG A 551 4.40 -8.36 47.58
C ARG A 551 4.32 -9.68 48.37
N LYS A 552 4.04 -9.60 49.67
CA LYS A 552 3.79 -10.80 50.48
C LYS A 552 2.54 -11.48 49.93
N ALA A 553 2.59 -12.80 49.81
CA ALA A 553 1.56 -13.65 49.20
C ALA A 553 0.29 -13.83 50.06
N ASP A 554 -0.15 -12.80 50.81
CA ASP A 554 -1.20 -12.95 51.84
C ASP A 554 -2.21 -11.78 51.88
N ASP A 555 -2.31 -10.96 50.82
CA ASP A 555 -3.49 -10.09 50.64
C ASP A 555 -4.58 -10.88 49.90
N ASP A 556 -5.80 -10.88 50.47
CA ASP A 556 -6.98 -11.57 49.96
C ASP A 556 -7.12 -11.41 48.43
N ALA A 557 -7.30 -12.54 47.73
CA ALA A 557 -7.49 -12.52 46.28
C ALA A 557 -8.66 -11.60 45.91
N VAL A 558 -8.40 -10.60 45.05
CA VAL A 558 -9.42 -9.67 44.55
C VAL A 558 -10.54 -10.48 43.90
N ARG A 559 -11.79 -10.15 44.24
CA ARG A 559 -12.99 -10.79 43.70
C ARG A 559 -13.87 -9.76 43.03
N VAL A 560 -14.14 -9.94 41.74
CA VAL A 560 -14.96 -9.03 40.94
C VAL A 560 -16.41 -9.48 40.99
N ASN A 561 -17.19 -8.81 41.84
CA ASN A 561 -18.62 -9.01 41.92
C ASN A 561 -19.32 -7.92 41.10
N ILE A 562 -20.14 -8.32 40.11
CA ILE A 562 -20.88 -7.37 39.26
C ILE A 562 -22.38 -7.51 39.50
N GLN A 563 -23.04 -6.40 39.86
CA GLN A 563 -24.50 -6.31 39.93
C GLN A 563 -25.03 -5.85 38.57
N LEU A 564 -25.61 -6.75 37.77
CA LEU A 564 -25.98 -6.42 36.39
C LEU A 564 -27.16 -5.45 36.30
N GLU A 565 -28.10 -5.51 37.25
CA GLU A 565 -29.25 -4.62 37.28
C GLU A 565 -28.81 -3.16 37.48
N GLY A 566 -29.24 -2.27 36.57
CA GLY A 566 -28.93 -0.84 36.63
C GLY A 566 -27.48 -0.46 36.30
N LEU A 567 -26.71 -1.33 35.64
CA LEU A 567 -25.28 -1.10 35.34
C LEU A 567 -25.04 0.21 34.56
N GLN A 568 -25.80 0.45 33.49
CA GLN A 568 -25.71 1.67 32.67
C GLN A 568 -26.04 2.95 33.45
N ALA A 569 -26.83 2.86 34.53
CA ALA A 569 -27.21 4.00 35.35
C ALA A 569 -26.12 4.41 36.37
N ARG A 570 -25.01 3.65 36.44
CA ARG A 570 -23.88 3.89 37.35
C ARG A 570 -22.61 4.31 36.62
N ILE A 571 -22.75 4.87 35.41
CA ILE A 571 -21.64 5.42 34.63
C ILE A 571 -21.33 6.82 35.15
N GLU A 572 -20.08 7.04 35.52
CA GLU A 572 -19.54 8.32 35.96
C GLU A 572 -18.48 8.83 34.96
N ALA A 573 -18.38 10.14 34.81
CA ALA A 573 -17.35 10.77 33.98
C ALA A 573 -16.08 11.02 34.80
N VAL A 574 -14.92 10.60 34.29
CA VAL A 574 -13.63 10.95 34.89
C VAL A 574 -13.41 12.45 34.68
N PRO A 575 -12.92 13.22 35.68
CA PRO A 575 -12.71 14.66 35.58
C PRO A 575 -11.46 14.99 34.75
N LEU A 576 -11.47 14.58 33.49
CA LEU A 576 -10.45 14.84 32.48
C LEU A 576 -11.05 15.68 31.35
N PRO A 577 -10.24 16.46 30.63
CA PRO A 577 -10.70 17.19 29.45
C PRO A 577 -11.13 16.24 28.32
N GLU A 578 -11.82 16.80 27.34
CA GLU A 578 -12.04 16.17 26.03
C GLU A 578 -10.70 15.89 25.34
N MET A 579 -10.58 14.72 24.72
CA MET A 579 -9.33 14.23 24.17
C MET A 579 -9.61 13.17 23.11
N ASP A 580 -8.66 12.96 22.19
CA ASP A 580 -8.66 11.78 21.33
C ASP A 580 -7.79 10.71 21.98
N ALA A 581 -8.44 9.77 22.66
CA ALA A 581 -7.78 8.77 23.49
C ALA A 581 -8.22 7.35 23.16
N GLY A 582 -7.30 6.41 23.32
CA GLY A 582 -7.55 4.98 23.22
C GLY A 582 -6.67 4.20 24.20
N GLN A 583 -6.97 2.91 24.35
CA GLN A 583 -6.27 1.96 25.22
C GLN A 583 -6.07 2.46 26.67
N LEU A 584 -6.94 2.02 27.59
CA LEU A 584 -6.85 2.37 29.00
C LEU A 584 -6.08 1.33 29.81
N MET A 585 -5.26 1.79 30.76
CA MET A 585 -4.54 0.95 31.72
C MET A 585 -4.59 1.61 33.11
N LEU A 586 -4.64 0.81 34.17
CA LEU A 586 -4.78 1.32 35.53
C LEU A 586 -3.83 0.64 36.51
N THR A 587 -3.21 1.43 37.37
CA THR A 587 -2.65 0.97 38.66
C THR A 587 -3.64 1.29 39.79
N ASP A 588 -3.27 1.04 41.05
CA ASP A 588 -4.09 1.44 42.20
C ASP A 588 -4.21 2.97 42.32
N ASP A 589 -3.18 3.70 41.88
CA ASP A 589 -3.04 5.13 42.09
C ASP A 589 -3.14 5.97 40.80
N ALA A 590 -3.19 5.37 39.61
CA ALA A 590 -3.14 6.12 38.36
C ALA A 590 -3.90 5.46 37.20
N LEU A 591 -4.45 6.32 36.33
CA LEU A 591 -5.01 5.99 35.03
C LEU A 591 -4.02 6.39 33.94
N PHE A 592 -3.77 5.50 33.00
CA PHE A 592 -2.93 5.71 31.81
C PHE A 592 -3.74 5.51 30.54
N TRP A 593 -3.41 6.27 29.49
CA TRP A 593 -4.02 6.15 28.17
C TRP A 593 -3.04 6.53 27.06
N LEU A 594 -3.33 6.08 25.83
CA LEU A 594 -2.73 6.66 24.63
C LEU A 594 -3.58 7.83 24.17
N GLN A 595 -2.94 8.99 23.97
CA GLN A 595 -3.55 10.17 23.38
C GLN A 595 -2.97 10.39 21.98
N PHE A 596 -3.84 10.64 21.01
CA PHE A 596 -3.47 10.83 19.61
C PHE A 596 -3.63 12.31 19.24
N GLU A 597 -2.54 12.98 18.87
CA GLU A 597 -2.53 14.38 18.44
C GLU A 597 -1.54 14.57 17.30
N ASP A 598 -1.92 15.31 16.25
CA ASP A 598 -1.06 15.62 15.09
C ASP A 598 -0.42 14.39 14.42
N GLY A 599 -1.12 13.26 14.40
CA GLY A 599 -0.61 12.00 13.84
C GLY A 599 0.43 11.28 14.70
N GLU A 600 0.71 11.77 15.91
CA GLU A 600 1.57 11.11 16.89
C GLU A 600 0.75 10.60 18.08
N ALA A 601 1.18 9.49 18.68
CA ALA A 601 0.62 9.02 19.95
C ALA A 601 1.56 9.32 21.12
N SER A 602 0.99 9.74 22.24
CA SER A 602 1.70 9.97 23.50
C SER A 602 1.06 9.14 24.61
N LEU A 603 1.90 8.55 25.46
CA LEU A 603 1.44 7.91 26.70
C LEU A 603 1.22 8.98 27.75
N MET A 604 -0.01 9.07 28.21
CA MET A 604 -0.47 10.05 29.21
C MET A 604 -0.85 9.33 30.51
N ALA A 605 -0.84 10.08 31.61
CA ALA A 605 -1.26 9.58 32.91
C ALA A 605 -1.92 10.65 33.78
N ALA A 606 -2.79 10.22 34.69
CA ALA A 606 -3.40 11.05 35.72
C ALA A 606 -3.50 10.24 37.02
N ARG A 607 -3.22 10.87 38.16
CA ARG A 607 -3.31 10.22 39.47
C ARG A 607 -4.77 10.14 39.93
N ILE A 608 -5.19 8.95 40.31
CA ILE A 608 -6.50 8.67 40.89
C ILE A 608 -6.49 9.25 42.31
N ALA A 609 -7.52 10.05 42.64
CA ALA A 609 -7.69 10.84 43.87
C ALA A 609 -7.13 12.29 43.86
N ASP A 610 -6.44 12.71 42.81
CA ASP A 610 -6.14 14.14 42.62
C ASP A 610 -7.43 14.94 42.42
N ARG A 611 -7.47 16.13 43.00
CA ARG A 611 -8.66 17.01 43.00
C ARG A 611 -8.63 18.03 41.88
N ASP A 612 -7.43 18.44 41.51
CA ASP A 612 -7.15 19.24 40.33
C ASP A 612 -6.35 18.34 39.40
N VAL A 613 -7.07 17.62 38.52
CA VAL A 613 -6.47 16.58 37.70
C VAL A 613 -5.78 17.23 36.52
N GLU A 614 -4.45 17.32 36.60
CA GLU A 614 -3.60 17.72 35.47
C GLU A 614 -2.96 16.48 34.85
N PRO A 615 -3.37 16.06 33.64
CA PRO A 615 -2.70 15.01 32.90
C PRO A 615 -1.22 15.30 32.69
N VAL A 616 -0.38 14.30 32.89
CA VAL A 616 1.04 14.38 32.56
C VAL A 616 1.37 13.52 31.34
N THR A 617 2.22 14.04 30.47
CA THR A 617 2.82 13.23 29.41
C THR A 617 3.95 12.39 29.99
N VAL A 618 3.79 11.07 29.98
CA VAL A 618 4.80 10.11 30.46
C VAL A 618 5.88 9.93 29.39
N VAL A 619 5.46 9.64 28.14
CA VAL A 619 6.35 9.46 26.97
C VAL A 619 5.67 10.00 25.70
N LYS A 620 6.42 10.72 24.85
CA LYS A 620 5.97 11.18 23.52
C LYS A 620 6.43 10.24 22.40
N GLY A 621 5.69 10.21 21.29
CA GLY A 621 6.06 9.46 20.08
C GLY A 621 6.00 7.94 20.29
N VAL A 622 5.04 7.47 21.09
CA VAL A 622 4.82 6.07 21.41
C VAL A 622 4.19 5.36 20.23
N ARG A 623 4.72 4.21 19.83
CA ARG A 623 4.12 3.34 18.81
C ARG A 623 3.22 2.25 19.39
N ALA A 624 3.56 1.77 20.58
CA ALA A 624 2.78 0.77 21.31
C ALA A 624 3.11 0.81 22.80
N VAL A 625 2.15 0.43 23.64
CA VAL A 625 2.34 0.29 25.08
C VAL A 625 1.60 -0.94 25.60
N SER A 626 2.14 -1.59 26.62
CA SER A 626 1.45 -2.65 27.37
C SER A 626 1.86 -2.61 28.84
N MET A 627 0.96 -3.01 29.72
CA MET A 627 1.18 -3.02 31.17
C MET A 627 1.51 -4.43 31.66
N THR A 628 2.39 -4.53 32.65
CA THR A 628 2.67 -5.79 33.33
C THR A 628 1.44 -6.31 34.08
N ALA A 629 1.37 -7.62 34.33
CA ALA A 629 0.22 -8.21 35.03
C ALA A 629 0.13 -7.75 36.49
N ASP A 630 1.28 -7.48 37.14
CA ASP A 630 1.34 -6.88 38.47
C ASP A 630 1.05 -5.36 38.48
N ARG A 631 0.96 -4.74 37.31
CA ARG A 631 0.65 -3.31 37.09
C ARG A 631 1.71 -2.35 37.64
N GLU A 632 2.92 -2.83 37.89
CA GLU A 632 4.01 -2.00 38.42
C GLU A 632 4.87 -1.37 37.32
N ALA A 633 4.82 -1.89 36.08
CA ALA A 633 5.63 -1.40 34.97
C ALA A 633 4.86 -1.40 33.62
N LEU A 634 5.41 -0.64 32.68
CA LEU A 634 4.94 -0.50 31.30
C LEU A 634 6.06 -0.86 30.33
N LEU A 635 5.74 -1.67 29.32
CA LEU A 635 6.57 -1.85 28.13
C LEU A 635 6.13 -0.82 27.08
N VAL A 636 7.03 0.08 26.72
CA VAL A 636 6.81 1.16 25.74
C VAL A 636 7.68 0.92 24.51
N ARG A 637 7.07 0.92 23.32
CA ARG A 637 7.80 0.97 22.04
C ARG A 637 7.84 2.40 21.54
N ARG A 638 9.04 2.96 21.38
CA ARG A 638 9.27 4.29 20.80
C ARG A 638 10.23 4.17 19.63
N GLY A 639 9.79 4.60 18.45
CA GLY A 639 10.56 4.37 17.22
C GLY A 639 10.89 2.88 17.01
N GLY A 640 12.18 2.57 16.88
CA GLY A 640 12.71 1.21 16.73
C GLY A 640 13.18 0.56 18.05
N ARG A 641 12.83 1.11 19.23
CA ARG A 641 13.34 0.62 20.52
C ARG A 641 12.22 0.26 21.48
N LEU A 642 12.53 -0.64 22.42
CA LEU A 642 11.66 -1.09 23.50
C LEU A 642 12.22 -0.62 24.83
N HIS A 643 11.33 -0.18 25.72
CA HIS A 643 11.69 0.37 27.02
C HIS A 643 10.77 -0.21 28.09
N VAL A 644 11.31 -0.58 29.25
CA VAL A 644 10.52 -0.99 30.41
C VAL A 644 10.64 0.06 31.50
N VAL A 645 9.55 0.77 31.75
CA VAL A 645 9.50 1.89 32.69
C VAL A 645 8.53 1.60 33.83
N ASP A 646 8.76 2.20 35.00
CA ASP A 646 7.82 2.11 36.12
C ASP A 646 6.46 2.74 35.74
N ALA A 647 5.36 2.12 36.17
CA ALA A 647 4.00 2.60 35.90
C ALA A 647 3.62 3.74 36.86
N GLN A 648 4.28 4.90 36.69
CA GLN A 648 4.08 6.09 37.53
C GLN A 648 3.47 7.25 36.73
N PRO A 649 2.57 8.06 37.33
CA PRO A 649 1.99 9.23 36.68
C PRO A 649 2.98 10.40 36.72
N SER A 650 4.13 10.25 36.05
CA SER A 650 5.17 11.27 35.94
C SER A 650 5.96 11.12 34.64
N PRO A 651 6.49 12.21 34.06
CA PRO A 651 7.40 12.13 32.92
C PRO A 651 8.61 11.22 33.18
N VAL A 652 9.06 10.52 32.15
CA VAL A 652 10.33 9.76 32.19
C VAL A 652 11.46 10.67 31.71
N ASP A 653 12.34 11.07 32.62
CA ASP A 653 13.44 12.02 32.35
C ASP A 653 14.44 11.51 31.31
N ASP A 654 14.84 10.24 31.40
CA ASP A 654 15.74 9.57 30.45
C ASP A 654 15.18 8.18 30.09
N LEU A 655 14.52 8.11 28.93
CA LEU A 655 13.93 6.87 28.45
C LEU A 655 15.00 5.85 27.99
N ASP A 656 16.20 6.31 27.62
CA ASP A 656 17.26 5.43 27.13
C ASP A 656 17.88 4.59 28.26
N GLU A 657 17.87 5.08 29.51
CA GLU A 657 18.25 4.28 30.68
C GLU A 657 17.34 3.05 30.91
N ALA A 658 16.10 3.12 30.42
CA ALA A 658 15.09 2.07 30.51
C ALA A 658 15.01 1.18 29.25
N ALA A 659 15.92 1.37 28.28
CA ALA A 659 15.91 0.60 27.05
C ALA A 659 16.27 -0.88 27.28
N VAL A 660 15.52 -1.78 26.66
CA VAL A 660 15.87 -3.20 26.57
C VAL A 660 17.09 -3.33 25.66
N ASP A 661 18.19 -3.88 26.18
CA ASP A 661 19.40 -4.08 25.39
C ASP A 661 19.24 -5.27 24.43
N LEU A 662 19.08 -4.93 23.15
CA LEU A 662 18.99 -5.88 22.05
C LEU A 662 20.20 -5.79 21.11
N SER A 663 21.29 -5.14 21.53
CA SER A 663 22.47 -4.91 20.68
C SER A 663 23.20 -6.21 20.25
N ALA A 664 23.01 -7.29 21.00
CA ALA A 664 23.52 -8.62 20.68
C ALA A 664 22.46 -9.55 20.05
N TRP A 665 21.26 -9.05 19.76
CA TRP A 665 20.21 -9.86 19.17
C TRP A 665 20.44 -9.99 17.67
N ALA A 666 20.80 -11.19 17.24
CA ALA A 666 20.77 -11.60 15.85
C ALA A 666 19.93 -12.89 15.75
N LEU A 667 19.38 -13.14 14.56
CA LEU A 667 18.59 -14.32 14.25
C LEU A 667 19.16 -14.99 13.00
N SER A 668 19.36 -16.30 13.03
CA SER A 668 19.61 -17.07 11.80
C SER A 668 18.33 -17.69 11.27
N ILE A 669 18.17 -17.67 9.95
CA ILE A 669 17.05 -18.26 9.21
C ILE A 669 17.57 -19.27 8.18
N ASP A 670 16.76 -20.28 7.89
CA ASP A 670 16.91 -21.14 6.70
C ASP A 670 15.95 -20.64 5.61
N PRO A 671 16.44 -19.95 4.56
CA PRO A 671 15.60 -19.37 3.53
C PRO A 671 14.73 -20.40 2.80
N ARG A 672 15.18 -21.65 2.64
CA ARG A 672 14.39 -22.68 1.93
C ARG A 672 13.17 -23.09 2.73
N LEU A 673 13.34 -23.27 4.04
CA LEU A 673 12.22 -23.58 4.93
C LEU A 673 11.27 -22.39 5.08
N GLU A 674 11.82 -21.18 5.22
CA GLU A 674 11.08 -19.92 5.31
C GLU A 674 10.25 -19.66 4.05
N TRP A 675 10.83 -19.71 2.86
CA TRP A 675 10.09 -19.48 1.60
C TRP A 675 8.98 -20.49 1.37
N ARG A 676 9.20 -21.75 1.74
CA ARG A 676 8.17 -22.78 1.73
C ARG A 676 7.03 -22.45 2.68
N GLN A 677 7.34 -22.03 3.91
CA GLN A 677 6.34 -21.59 4.89
C GLN A 677 5.55 -20.39 4.34
N MET A 678 6.24 -19.41 3.77
CA MET A 678 5.65 -18.18 3.25
C MET A 678 4.70 -18.43 2.08
N LEU A 679 5.03 -19.32 1.14
CA LEU A 679 4.12 -19.71 0.05
C LEU A 679 2.82 -20.31 0.60
N ILE A 680 2.93 -21.26 1.52
CA ILE A 680 1.76 -21.88 2.17
C ILE A 680 0.97 -20.84 2.96
N GLU A 681 1.65 -19.88 3.58
CA GLU A 681 0.97 -18.81 4.29
C GLU A 681 0.24 -17.84 3.39
N ALA A 682 0.84 -17.39 2.28
CA ALA A 682 0.17 -16.58 1.28
C ALA A 682 -1.12 -17.29 0.82
N TRP A 683 -1.02 -18.58 0.50
CA TRP A 683 -2.17 -19.43 0.16
C TRP A 683 -3.26 -19.45 1.25
N ARG A 684 -2.88 -19.65 2.53
CA ARG A 684 -3.83 -19.64 3.66
C ARG A 684 -4.46 -18.28 3.86
N LEU A 685 -3.69 -17.21 3.70
CA LEU A 685 -4.17 -15.86 3.92
C LEU A 685 -5.16 -15.46 2.83
N GLU A 686 -4.93 -15.80 1.56
CA GLU A 686 -5.93 -15.64 0.50
C GLU A 686 -7.23 -16.40 0.85
N ARG A 687 -7.12 -17.67 1.23
CA ARG A 687 -8.28 -18.48 1.64
C ARG A 687 -9.10 -17.85 2.77
N ASP A 688 -8.41 -17.27 3.75
CA ASP A 688 -9.03 -16.78 4.99
C ASP A 688 -9.55 -15.34 4.86
N TRP A 689 -9.16 -14.59 3.82
CA TRP A 689 -9.47 -13.17 3.66
C TRP A 689 -10.19 -12.81 2.37
N PHE A 690 -10.11 -13.65 1.32
CA PHE A 690 -10.77 -13.37 0.06
C PHE A 690 -12.29 -13.27 0.23
N PHE A 691 -12.89 -12.25 -0.40
CA PHE A 691 -14.29 -11.88 -0.17
C PHE A 691 -15.27 -13.01 -0.53
N ASP A 692 -14.98 -13.78 -1.58
CA ASP A 692 -15.74 -14.96 -1.98
C ASP A 692 -15.15 -16.23 -1.37
N ARG A 693 -15.85 -16.81 -0.39
CA ARG A 693 -15.47 -18.11 0.20
C ARG A 693 -15.44 -19.27 -0.80
N GLY A 694 -16.09 -19.12 -1.95
CA GLY A 694 -16.01 -20.06 -3.07
C GLY A 694 -14.74 -19.94 -3.91
N MET A 695 -13.85 -18.98 -3.61
CA MET A 695 -12.59 -18.73 -4.32
C MET A 695 -12.78 -18.55 -5.84
N HIS A 696 -13.89 -17.95 -6.26
CA HIS A 696 -14.30 -17.83 -7.66
C HIS A 696 -14.41 -19.17 -8.40
N GLY A 697 -14.72 -20.25 -7.67
CA GLY A 697 -14.88 -21.60 -8.20
C GLY A 697 -13.57 -22.39 -8.34
N ASN A 698 -12.42 -21.83 -7.93
CA ASN A 698 -11.16 -22.55 -7.89
C ASN A 698 -11.13 -23.59 -6.76
N ASP A 699 -10.62 -24.79 -7.02
CA ASP A 699 -10.21 -25.70 -5.95
C ASP A 699 -8.90 -25.18 -5.36
N TRP A 700 -9.01 -24.46 -4.26
CA TRP A 700 -7.86 -23.78 -3.68
C TRP A 700 -6.83 -24.75 -3.11
N ASP A 701 -7.23 -25.93 -2.63
CA ASP A 701 -6.28 -26.95 -2.18
C ASP A 701 -5.49 -27.49 -3.41
N GLU A 702 -6.15 -27.71 -4.56
CA GLU A 702 -5.47 -28.10 -5.83
C GLU A 702 -4.49 -27.03 -6.33
N VAL A 703 -4.84 -25.74 -6.21
CA VAL A 703 -3.94 -24.63 -6.56
C VAL A 703 -2.64 -24.73 -5.75
N LEU A 704 -2.71 -24.98 -4.44
CA LEU A 704 -1.49 -25.18 -3.64
C LEU A 704 -0.71 -26.42 -4.09
N GLU A 705 -1.38 -27.55 -4.33
CA GLU A 705 -0.73 -28.79 -4.78
C GLU A 705 0.07 -28.61 -6.08
N ARG A 706 -0.43 -27.77 -6.99
CA ARG A 706 0.25 -27.41 -8.25
C ARG A 706 1.50 -26.55 -8.04
N HIS A 707 1.44 -25.56 -7.15
CA HIS A 707 2.51 -24.56 -6.97
C HIS A 707 3.57 -24.98 -5.96
N LEU A 708 3.21 -25.76 -4.93
CA LEU A 708 4.08 -26.11 -3.81
C LEU A 708 5.39 -26.81 -4.23
N PRO A 709 5.44 -27.73 -5.21
CA PRO A 709 6.70 -28.34 -5.64
C PRO A 709 7.71 -27.35 -6.25
N LEU A 710 7.23 -26.21 -6.80
CA LEU A 710 8.10 -25.22 -7.43
C LEU A 710 8.92 -24.43 -6.39
N VAL A 711 8.44 -24.33 -5.14
CA VAL A 711 9.17 -23.62 -4.07
C VAL A 711 10.50 -24.27 -3.73
N ASP A 712 10.62 -25.58 -3.93
CA ASP A 712 11.87 -26.31 -3.67
C ASP A 712 12.98 -25.94 -4.68
N ARG A 713 12.58 -25.35 -5.82
CA ARG A 713 13.46 -24.84 -6.88
C ARG A 713 13.82 -23.36 -6.70
N VAL A 714 13.09 -22.62 -5.87
CA VAL A 714 13.35 -21.19 -5.59
C VAL A 714 14.71 -21.03 -4.93
N THR A 715 15.45 -20.04 -5.40
CA THR A 715 16.82 -19.72 -5.00
C THR A 715 17.01 -18.27 -4.56
N ASP A 716 16.08 -17.38 -4.90
CA ASP A 716 16.03 -16.01 -4.38
C ASP A 716 14.59 -15.55 -4.03
N ARG A 717 14.48 -14.41 -3.35
CA ARG A 717 13.19 -13.90 -2.85
C ARG A 717 12.26 -13.37 -3.95
N ASP A 718 12.79 -12.88 -5.06
CA ASP A 718 11.98 -12.42 -6.21
C ASP A 718 11.40 -13.61 -6.99
N GLU A 719 12.11 -14.73 -7.07
CA GLU A 719 11.57 -16.00 -7.58
C GLU A 719 10.38 -16.51 -6.72
N LEU A 720 10.43 -16.34 -5.40
CA LEU A 720 9.26 -16.63 -4.55
C LEU A 720 8.08 -15.70 -4.86
N ALA A 721 8.35 -14.40 -5.11
CA ALA A 721 7.30 -13.45 -5.47
C ALA A 721 6.66 -13.80 -6.82
N ASP A 722 7.47 -14.21 -7.81
CA ASP A 722 7.01 -14.73 -9.09
C ASP A 722 6.09 -15.95 -8.91
N LEU A 723 6.51 -16.94 -8.11
CA LEU A 723 5.69 -18.11 -7.80
C LEU A 723 4.38 -17.77 -7.08
N MET A 724 4.44 -16.87 -6.08
CA MET A 724 3.24 -16.39 -5.38
C MET A 724 2.28 -15.68 -6.33
N SER A 725 2.80 -14.89 -7.28
CA SER A 725 2.00 -14.15 -8.24
C SER A 725 1.22 -15.05 -9.21
N MET A 726 1.81 -16.17 -9.63
CA MET A 726 1.11 -17.20 -10.41
C MET A 726 -0.04 -17.82 -9.60
N MET A 727 0.22 -18.13 -8.33
CA MET A 727 -0.75 -18.78 -7.44
C MET A 727 -1.97 -17.88 -7.15
N VAL A 728 -1.73 -16.63 -6.73
CA VAL A 728 -2.84 -15.72 -6.39
C VAL A 728 -3.58 -15.20 -7.63
N GLY A 729 -2.91 -15.15 -8.78
CA GLY A 729 -3.52 -14.77 -10.05
C GLY A 729 -4.69 -15.67 -10.50
N GLU A 730 -4.75 -16.92 -10.01
CA GLU A 730 -5.85 -17.85 -10.30
C GLU A 730 -7.21 -17.33 -9.81
N LEU A 731 -7.23 -16.51 -8.75
CA LEU A 731 -8.45 -15.91 -8.22
C LEU A 731 -9.10 -14.92 -9.19
N SER A 732 -8.37 -14.42 -10.19
CA SER A 732 -8.91 -13.51 -11.22
C SER A 732 -9.60 -12.28 -10.63
N ALA A 733 -9.02 -11.71 -9.57
CA ALA A 733 -9.52 -10.55 -8.86
C ALA A 733 -8.44 -9.48 -8.74
N LEU A 734 -8.82 -8.22 -8.92
CA LEU A 734 -7.96 -7.06 -8.71
C LEU A 734 -7.76 -6.81 -7.22
N HIS A 735 -6.89 -5.85 -6.88
CA HIS A 735 -6.34 -5.68 -5.52
C HIS A 735 -5.59 -6.90 -4.96
N THR A 736 -5.28 -7.86 -5.84
CA THR A 736 -4.38 -8.97 -5.56
C THR A 736 -2.97 -8.55 -5.96
N PHE A 737 -2.19 -8.01 -5.03
CA PHE A 737 -0.83 -7.52 -5.24
C PHE A 737 0.19 -8.49 -4.65
N VAL A 738 1.34 -8.64 -5.29
CA VAL A 738 2.48 -9.34 -4.70
C VAL A 738 3.65 -8.39 -4.60
N VAL A 739 4.07 -8.09 -3.37
CA VAL A 739 5.23 -7.26 -3.09
C VAL A 739 6.24 -8.08 -2.29
N PRO A 740 7.48 -8.25 -2.79
CA PRO A 740 8.49 -8.98 -2.04
C PRO A 740 8.91 -8.18 -0.81
N GLY A 741 9.27 -8.89 0.26
CA GLY A 741 9.75 -8.27 1.50
C GLY A 741 11.27 -8.10 1.47
N ASP A 742 11.97 -9.05 2.07
CA ASP A 742 13.41 -9.00 2.30
C ASP A 742 14.22 -9.52 1.10
N VAL A 743 14.33 -8.69 0.07
CA VAL A 743 15.14 -8.94 -1.12
C VAL A 743 16.61 -8.57 -0.91
N ARG A 744 17.52 -9.26 -1.61
CA ARG A 744 18.94 -8.89 -1.65
C ARG A 744 19.10 -7.48 -2.22
N ARG A 745 19.92 -6.65 -1.57
CA ARG A 745 20.23 -5.29 -2.03
C ARG A 745 21.73 -5.06 -2.02
N GLY A 746 22.20 -4.28 -2.99
CA GLY A 746 23.58 -3.79 -2.99
C GLY A 746 23.84 -2.83 -1.82
N PRO A 747 25.11 -2.68 -1.38
CA PRO A 747 25.46 -1.78 -0.28
C PRO A 747 25.35 -0.30 -0.64
N GLU A 748 25.21 0.03 -1.92
CA GLU A 748 25.13 1.40 -2.43
C GLU A 748 23.69 1.79 -2.77
N TRP A 749 23.27 2.97 -2.32
CA TRP A 749 21.97 3.55 -2.66
C TRP A 749 22.13 5.05 -2.98
N VAL A 750 22.45 5.36 -4.23
CA VAL A 750 22.79 6.71 -4.70
C VAL A 750 21.82 7.17 -5.78
N MET A 751 20.74 7.82 -5.35
CA MET A 751 19.76 8.39 -6.28
C MET A 751 20.30 9.66 -6.97
N PRO A 752 20.10 9.83 -8.29
CA PRO A 752 20.36 11.11 -8.96
C PRO A 752 19.31 12.15 -8.56
N ALA A 753 19.74 13.38 -8.28
CA ALA A 753 18.83 14.50 -8.10
C ALA A 753 18.37 15.06 -9.46
N SER A 754 17.30 15.86 -9.46
CA SER A 754 16.74 16.52 -10.64
C SER A 754 16.81 18.03 -10.55
N LEU A 755 16.83 18.70 -11.71
CA LEU A 755 16.72 20.16 -11.82
C LEU A 755 15.26 20.62 -12.03
N GLY A 756 14.28 19.72 -12.13
CA GLY A 756 12.87 20.09 -12.32
C GLY A 756 12.55 20.56 -13.74
N ALA A 757 13.16 19.97 -14.75
CA ALA A 757 13.00 20.38 -16.15
C ALA A 757 13.27 19.23 -17.11
N ASP A 758 12.77 19.37 -18.33
CA ASP A 758 13.24 18.57 -19.46
C ASP A 758 14.47 19.21 -20.07
N LEU A 759 15.51 18.41 -20.27
CA LEU A 759 16.78 18.82 -20.80
C LEU A 759 17.07 18.05 -22.09
N GLU A 760 17.52 18.76 -23.11
CA GLU A 760 17.91 18.17 -24.39
C GLU A 760 19.40 18.36 -24.65
N ARG A 761 20.10 17.26 -24.89
CA ARG A 761 21.51 17.27 -25.25
C ARG A 761 21.72 17.97 -26.60
N GLN A 762 22.72 18.83 -26.67
CA GLN A 762 23.15 19.53 -27.88
C GLN A 762 24.41 18.87 -28.47
N ASP A 763 24.72 19.16 -29.74
CA ASP A 763 25.88 18.57 -30.44
C ASP A 763 27.23 18.91 -29.79
N ASP A 764 27.33 20.06 -29.11
CA ASP A 764 28.53 20.49 -28.38
C ASP A 764 28.65 19.85 -26.98
N GLY A 765 27.69 18.98 -26.61
CA GLY A 765 27.62 18.32 -25.31
C GLY A 765 27.02 19.16 -24.18
N SER A 766 26.56 20.38 -24.47
CA SER A 766 25.74 21.17 -23.53
C SER A 766 24.28 20.71 -23.52
N TRP A 767 23.47 21.21 -22.58
CA TRP A 767 22.07 20.78 -22.42
C TRP A 767 21.12 21.98 -22.42
N ARG A 768 20.17 21.99 -23.35
CA ARG A 768 19.15 23.05 -23.46
C ARG A 768 17.95 22.72 -22.58
N VAL A 769 17.44 23.70 -21.85
CA VAL A 769 16.16 23.58 -21.14
C VAL A 769 15.03 23.55 -22.17
N ALA A 770 14.43 22.39 -22.35
CA ALA A 770 13.37 22.15 -23.34
C ALA A 770 11.98 22.54 -22.80
N ALA A 771 11.69 22.17 -21.55
CA ALA A 771 10.43 22.49 -20.88
C ALA A 771 10.62 22.67 -19.37
N LEU A 772 9.71 23.44 -18.76
CA LEU A 772 9.59 23.60 -17.31
C LEU A 772 8.14 23.28 -16.91
N PRO A 773 7.91 22.52 -15.83
CA PRO A 773 6.55 22.31 -15.32
C PRO A 773 5.88 23.65 -14.97
N LEU A 774 4.61 23.79 -15.33
CA LEU A 774 3.77 24.91 -14.89
C LEU A 774 3.54 24.79 -13.38
N TRP A 775 3.40 25.92 -12.68
CA TRP A 775 3.13 25.94 -11.24
C TRP A 775 2.11 27.03 -10.94
N ASP A 776 1.38 26.86 -9.84
CA ASP A 776 0.47 27.88 -9.33
C ASP A 776 1.27 29.01 -8.65
N PRO A 777 1.15 30.28 -9.10
CA PRO A 777 1.81 31.42 -8.48
C PRO A 777 1.49 31.61 -6.99
N GLU A 778 0.31 31.19 -6.53
CA GLU A 778 -0.12 31.23 -5.12
C GLU A 778 0.52 30.10 -4.30
N ARG A 779 1.26 29.19 -4.95
CA ARG A 779 1.99 28.06 -4.35
C ARG A 779 3.49 28.13 -4.64
N PRO A 780 4.23 29.11 -4.09
CA PRO A 780 5.65 29.31 -4.37
C PRO A 780 6.55 28.14 -3.94
N GLU A 781 6.08 27.27 -3.05
CA GLU A 781 6.71 26.01 -2.67
C GLU A 781 6.79 25.01 -3.83
N GLU A 782 5.82 25.04 -4.76
CA GLU A 782 5.70 24.18 -5.95
C GLU A 782 6.51 24.67 -7.15
N ARG A 783 7.24 25.76 -7.00
CA ARG A 783 8.06 26.28 -8.10
C ARG A 783 9.25 25.36 -8.40
N PRO A 784 9.48 24.96 -9.68
CA PRO A 784 10.63 24.17 -10.08
C PRO A 784 11.97 24.84 -9.72
N PRO A 785 13.03 24.06 -9.39
CA PRO A 785 14.34 24.60 -9.02
C PRO A 785 14.90 25.64 -10.00
N LEU A 786 14.86 25.35 -11.31
CA LEU A 786 15.34 26.26 -12.35
C LEU A 786 14.52 27.55 -12.49
N ALA A 787 13.22 27.49 -12.20
CA ALA A 787 12.31 28.63 -12.29
C ALA A 787 12.32 29.53 -11.04
N ARG A 788 13.07 29.18 -9.99
CA ARG A 788 13.20 30.00 -8.77
C ARG A 788 13.70 31.41 -9.14
N THR A 789 13.18 32.43 -8.45
CA THR A 789 13.44 33.84 -8.78
C THR A 789 14.93 34.18 -8.87
N ALA A 790 15.76 33.59 -8.00
CA ALA A 790 17.20 33.81 -7.99
C ALA A 790 17.94 33.13 -9.16
N ALA A 791 17.42 31.99 -9.64
CA ALA A 791 17.98 31.26 -10.77
C ALA A 791 17.54 31.88 -12.11
N ASP A 792 16.26 32.25 -12.22
CA ASP A 792 15.63 32.80 -13.43
C ASP A 792 16.05 32.03 -14.68
N VAL A 793 16.12 30.69 -14.63
CA VAL A 793 16.43 29.88 -15.82
C VAL A 793 15.13 29.66 -16.58
N ARG A 794 15.17 29.82 -17.91
CA ARG A 794 14.01 29.79 -18.79
C ARG A 794 14.16 28.72 -19.86
N VAL A 795 13.04 28.32 -20.44
CA VAL A 795 13.02 27.50 -21.66
C VAL A 795 13.91 28.15 -22.73
N GLY A 796 14.79 27.36 -23.33
CA GLY A 796 15.78 27.79 -24.31
C GLY A 796 17.16 28.18 -23.75
N ASP A 797 17.29 28.39 -22.44
CA ASP A 797 18.62 28.57 -21.83
C ASP A 797 19.43 27.25 -21.91
N VAL A 798 20.76 27.38 -21.99
CA VAL A 798 21.69 26.25 -22.11
C VAL A 798 22.51 26.10 -20.83
N ILE A 799 22.51 24.90 -20.25
CA ILE A 799 23.36 24.52 -19.13
C ILE A 799 24.66 23.93 -19.69
N GLU A 800 25.79 24.57 -19.35
CA GLU A 800 27.12 24.18 -19.84
C GLU A 800 27.88 23.31 -18.83
N GLY A 801 27.56 23.40 -17.54
CA GLY A 801 28.27 22.68 -16.50
C GLY A 801 27.59 22.72 -15.13
N ILE A 802 27.91 21.73 -14.29
CA ILE A 802 27.41 21.56 -12.91
C ILE A 802 28.61 21.47 -11.97
N ASP A 803 28.63 22.30 -10.93
CA ASP A 803 29.72 22.40 -9.93
C ASP A 803 31.12 22.56 -10.54
N GLY A 804 31.20 23.24 -11.69
CA GLY A 804 32.46 23.47 -12.41
C GLY A 804 32.90 22.34 -13.34
N VAL A 805 32.16 21.23 -13.41
CA VAL A 805 32.38 20.16 -14.38
C VAL A 805 31.55 20.43 -15.64
N PRO A 806 32.16 20.53 -16.84
CA PRO A 806 31.41 20.70 -18.08
C PRO A 806 30.50 19.50 -18.38
N LEU A 807 29.27 19.75 -18.82
CA LEU A 807 28.35 18.66 -19.16
C LEU A 807 28.78 17.86 -20.39
N SER A 808 29.65 18.42 -21.24
CA SER A 808 30.21 17.72 -22.39
C SER A 808 31.11 16.53 -22.02
N THR A 809 31.51 16.39 -20.75
CA THR A 809 32.34 15.28 -20.27
C THR A 809 31.54 14.12 -19.69
N VAL A 810 30.21 14.21 -19.61
CA VAL A 810 29.33 13.18 -19.04
C VAL A 810 28.20 12.84 -20.02
N PRO A 811 27.67 11.59 -19.98
CA PRO A 811 26.58 11.19 -20.86
C PRO A 811 25.25 11.85 -20.50
N ASP A 812 25.03 12.18 -19.23
CA ASP A 812 23.79 12.79 -18.73
C ASP A 812 24.06 13.71 -17.51
N PRO A 813 23.31 14.81 -17.31
CA PRO A 813 23.47 15.69 -16.15
C PRO A 813 23.27 14.98 -14.80
N SER A 814 22.43 13.94 -14.76
CA SER A 814 22.11 13.14 -13.58
C SER A 814 23.36 12.48 -12.98
N VAL A 815 24.37 12.17 -13.80
CA VAL A 815 25.68 11.66 -13.35
C VAL A 815 26.32 12.58 -12.31
N LEU A 816 26.24 13.90 -12.55
CA LEU A 816 26.79 14.94 -11.68
C LEU A 816 25.85 15.35 -10.54
N LEU A 817 24.61 14.85 -10.55
CA LEU A 817 23.57 15.14 -9.55
C LEU A 817 23.33 13.98 -8.57
N ARG A 818 24.02 12.85 -8.74
CA ARG A 818 24.02 11.72 -7.80
C ARG A 818 24.33 12.16 -6.37
N GLY A 819 23.46 11.76 -5.44
CA GLY A 819 23.60 12.07 -4.01
C GLY A 819 23.39 13.54 -3.64
N LYS A 820 22.90 14.39 -4.56
CA LYS A 820 22.72 15.84 -4.33
C LYS A 820 21.28 16.26 -4.03
N SER A 821 20.40 15.32 -3.75
CA SER A 821 18.99 15.62 -3.41
C SER A 821 18.94 16.53 -2.18
N GLY A 822 18.23 17.66 -2.29
CA GLY A 822 18.13 18.67 -1.23
C GLY A 822 19.38 19.53 -1.03
N GLN A 823 20.42 19.37 -1.85
CA GLN A 823 21.67 20.13 -1.76
C GLN A 823 21.72 21.25 -2.80
N GLN A 824 22.51 22.29 -2.51
CA GLN A 824 22.80 23.35 -3.46
C GLN A 824 23.78 22.86 -4.54
N VAL A 825 23.47 23.19 -5.80
CA VAL A 825 24.33 22.94 -6.95
C VAL A 825 24.54 24.22 -7.74
N ARG A 826 25.78 24.46 -8.19
CA ARG A 826 26.12 25.60 -9.06
C ARG A 826 25.98 25.20 -10.51
N LEU A 827 25.14 25.90 -11.25
CA LEU A 827 24.94 25.71 -12.69
C LEU A 827 25.59 26.86 -13.46
N ARG A 828 26.34 26.53 -14.52
CA ARG A 828 26.81 27.51 -15.51
C ARG A 828 25.78 27.58 -16.65
N VAL A 829 25.06 28.68 -16.76
CA VAL A 829 23.91 28.83 -17.67
C VAL A 829 24.18 29.94 -18.68
N ARG A 830 23.85 29.66 -19.95
CA ARG A 830 23.97 30.57 -21.08
C ARG A 830 22.58 30.93 -21.64
N ARG A 831 22.31 32.23 -21.72
CA ARG A 831 21.15 32.82 -22.42
C ARG A 831 21.65 33.68 -23.56
N GLY A 832 21.44 33.25 -24.81
CA GLY A 832 22.07 33.89 -25.96
C GLY A 832 23.60 33.86 -25.84
N THR A 833 24.22 35.05 -25.75
CA THR A 833 25.68 35.19 -25.54
C THR A 833 26.07 35.43 -24.08
N ALA A 834 25.12 35.66 -23.18
CA ALA A 834 25.40 35.94 -21.78
C ALA A 834 25.54 34.63 -21.01
N VAL A 835 26.64 34.47 -20.26
CA VAL A 835 26.91 33.32 -19.40
C VAL A 835 26.94 33.78 -17.95
N ARG A 836 26.26 33.06 -17.07
CA ARG A 836 26.25 33.32 -15.62
C ARG A 836 26.26 32.03 -14.83
N ASP A 837 26.79 32.09 -13.62
CA ASP A 837 26.63 31.02 -12.63
C ASP A 837 25.38 31.30 -11.79
N VAL A 838 24.57 30.28 -11.56
CA VAL A 838 23.39 30.32 -10.68
C VAL A 838 23.45 29.17 -9.69
N ILE A 839 22.82 29.32 -8.53
CA ILE A 839 22.70 28.26 -7.52
C ILE A 839 21.24 27.85 -7.41
N VAL A 840 20.99 26.53 -7.47
CA VAL A 840 19.68 25.94 -7.23
C VAL A 840 19.79 24.82 -6.20
N VAL A 841 18.68 24.50 -5.53
CA VAL A 841 18.59 23.30 -4.68
C VAL A 841 18.06 22.17 -5.56
N ALA A 842 18.84 21.11 -5.76
CA ALA A 842 18.43 19.98 -6.59
C ALA A 842 17.29 19.20 -5.93
N ALA A 843 16.25 18.89 -6.70
CA ALA A 843 15.07 18.16 -6.25
C ALA A 843 15.37 16.66 -6.14
N SER A 844 14.67 15.96 -5.24
CA SER A 844 14.64 14.49 -5.29
C SER A 844 13.89 14.02 -6.54
N PRO A 845 14.11 12.77 -7.02
CA PRO A 845 13.29 12.17 -8.08
C PRO A 845 11.78 12.22 -7.77
N TRP A 846 11.41 11.98 -6.51
CA TRP A 846 10.02 12.06 -6.08
C TRP A 846 9.46 13.48 -6.22
N ARG A 847 10.22 14.50 -5.77
CA ARG A 847 9.79 15.90 -5.90
C ARG A 847 9.68 16.31 -7.37
N ASP A 848 10.56 15.84 -8.24
CA ASP A 848 10.49 16.08 -9.68
C ASP A 848 9.20 15.51 -10.29
N ARG A 849 8.82 14.29 -9.92
CA ARG A 849 7.55 13.66 -10.34
C ARG A 849 6.33 14.49 -9.90
N GLU A 850 6.33 14.97 -8.66
CA GLU A 850 5.26 15.84 -8.15
C GLU A 850 5.15 17.16 -8.91
N LEU A 851 6.29 17.81 -9.21
CA LEU A 851 6.31 19.05 -9.98
C LEU A 851 5.72 18.85 -11.39
N ARG A 852 6.06 17.73 -12.04
CA ARG A 852 5.58 17.37 -13.38
C ARG A 852 4.08 17.10 -13.40
N TYR A 853 3.57 16.33 -12.44
CA TYR A 853 2.14 16.03 -12.31
C TYR A 853 1.33 17.31 -12.08
N ARG A 854 1.74 18.15 -11.14
CA ARG A 854 1.06 19.44 -10.88
C ARG A 854 1.15 20.39 -12.06
N GLY A 855 2.25 20.35 -12.81
CA GLY A 855 2.37 21.10 -14.05
C GLY A 855 1.35 20.67 -15.11
N TRP A 856 1.05 19.37 -15.19
CA TRP A 856 -0.02 18.84 -16.03
C TRP A 856 -1.40 19.32 -15.55
N GLU A 857 -1.70 19.24 -14.25
CA GLU A 857 -2.98 19.71 -13.67
C GLU A 857 -3.21 21.20 -13.98
N ASN A 858 -2.19 22.03 -13.72
CA ASN A 858 -2.27 23.48 -13.92
C ASN A 858 -2.45 23.86 -15.39
N GLU A 859 -1.85 23.10 -16.33
CA GLU A 859 -2.03 23.35 -17.75
C GLU A 859 -3.46 23.03 -18.21
N ARG A 860 -4.06 21.93 -17.69
CA ARG A 860 -5.46 21.58 -17.99
C ARG A 860 -6.42 22.62 -17.43
N ARG A 861 -6.20 23.05 -16.18
CA ARG A 861 -7.00 24.12 -15.57
C ARG A 861 -6.96 25.40 -16.42
N ALA A 862 -5.77 25.85 -16.81
CA ALA A 862 -5.60 27.03 -17.66
C ALA A 862 -6.29 26.88 -19.03
N ARG A 863 -6.17 25.71 -19.67
CA ARG A 863 -6.82 25.41 -20.95
C ARG A 863 -8.35 25.44 -20.84
N VAL A 864 -8.92 24.86 -19.78
CA VAL A 864 -10.38 24.89 -19.53
C VAL A 864 -10.87 26.32 -19.28
N GLU A 865 -10.13 27.09 -18.48
CA GLU A 865 -10.49 28.49 -18.22
C GLU A 865 -10.44 29.34 -19.50
N GLU A 866 -9.41 29.16 -20.34
CA GLU A 866 -9.28 29.87 -21.61
C GLU A 866 -10.38 29.48 -22.60
N GLN A 867 -10.55 28.18 -22.88
CA GLN A 867 -11.52 27.69 -23.87
C GLN A 867 -12.98 27.77 -23.39
N GLY A 868 -13.19 27.70 -22.08
CA GLY A 868 -14.48 27.92 -21.43
C GLY A 868 -14.82 29.40 -21.23
N GLU A 869 -13.95 30.33 -21.63
CA GLU A 869 -14.11 31.78 -21.45
C GLU A 869 -14.39 32.17 -19.99
N GLY A 870 -13.80 31.42 -19.05
CA GLY A 870 -14.06 31.55 -17.61
C GLY A 870 -15.48 31.16 -17.18
N ARG A 871 -16.29 30.49 -18.00
CA ARG A 871 -17.64 30.00 -17.65
C ARG A 871 -17.65 28.54 -17.20
N ILE A 872 -16.54 27.83 -17.37
CA ILE A 872 -16.33 26.44 -16.97
C ILE A 872 -15.22 26.38 -15.92
N GLY A 873 -15.48 25.72 -14.79
CA GLY A 873 -14.48 25.38 -13.77
C GLY A 873 -13.83 24.02 -14.03
N TYR A 874 -12.65 23.80 -13.44
CA TYR A 874 -11.91 22.54 -13.51
C TYR A 874 -11.36 22.17 -12.13
N VAL A 875 -11.65 20.95 -11.70
CA VAL A 875 -11.12 20.34 -10.46
C VAL A 875 -10.51 19.00 -10.83
N HIS A 876 -9.33 18.69 -10.30
CA HIS A 876 -8.68 17.40 -10.47
C HIS A 876 -8.55 16.69 -9.13
N LEU A 877 -8.91 15.41 -9.08
CA LEU A 877 -8.70 14.55 -7.91
C LEU A 877 -7.74 13.42 -8.29
N ARG A 878 -6.53 13.46 -7.76
CA ARG A 878 -5.45 12.51 -8.07
C ARG A 878 -5.61 11.19 -7.30
N ALA A 879 -6.25 11.24 -6.16
CA ALA A 879 -6.69 10.11 -5.38
C ALA A 879 -7.98 10.52 -4.65
N MET A 880 -8.43 9.69 -3.71
CA MET A 880 -9.59 9.96 -2.88
C MET A 880 -9.18 9.96 -1.39
N GLY A 881 -8.13 10.72 -1.04
CA GLY A 881 -7.67 10.86 0.34
C GLY A 881 -7.92 12.25 0.94
N GLY A 882 -7.46 12.46 2.18
CA GLY A 882 -7.57 13.75 2.87
C GLY A 882 -6.94 14.92 2.10
N ASP A 883 -5.74 14.74 1.56
CA ASP A 883 -5.04 15.74 0.73
C ASP A 883 -5.81 16.10 -0.56
N ASP A 884 -6.57 15.15 -1.10
CA ASP A 884 -7.42 15.36 -2.28
C ASP A 884 -8.68 16.14 -1.90
N TYR A 885 -9.23 15.95 -0.69
CA TYR A 885 -10.30 16.80 -0.18
C TYR A 885 -9.84 18.25 0.05
N GLU A 886 -8.61 18.45 0.53
CA GLU A 886 -8.02 19.80 0.59
C GLU A 886 -7.89 20.42 -0.81
N SER A 887 -7.53 19.61 -1.81
CA SER A 887 -7.43 20.05 -3.20
C SER A 887 -8.79 20.36 -3.81
N TRP A 888 -9.81 19.54 -3.54
CA TRP A 888 -11.21 19.83 -3.84
C TRP A 888 -11.62 21.19 -3.26
N ALA A 889 -11.38 21.44 -1.97
CA ALA A 889 -11.75 22.71 -1.36
C ALA A 889 -11.01 23.89 -2.02
N ARG A 890 -9.74 23.73 -2.37
CA ARG A 890 -8.96 24.75 -3.03
C ARG A 890 -9.48 25.09 -4.43
N ASP A 891 -9.93 24.07 -5.17
CA ASP A 891 -10.23 24.21 -6.60
C ASP A 891 -11.72 24.36 -6.92
N PHE A 892 -12.62 23.76 -6.13
CA PHE A 892 -14.08 23.80 -6.33
C PHE A 892 -14.69 25.14 -5.89
N TYR A 893 -14.40 25.58 -4.67
CA TYR A 893 -15.05 26.77 -4.10
C TYR A 893 -14.75 28.09 -4.84
N PRO A 894 -13.61 28.28 -5.52
CA PRO A 894 -13.40 29.45 -6.39
C PRO A 894 -14.21 29.44 -7.69
N VAL A 895 -14.75 28.28 -8.10
CA VAL A 895 -15.47 28.10 -9.37
C VAL A 895 -16.89 27.55 -9.20
N TYR A 896 -17.42 27.52 -7.97
CA TYR A 896 -18.72 26.93 -7.66
C TYR A 896 -19.93 27.64 -8.33
N ASP A 897 -19.74 28.89 -8.76
CA ASP A 897 -20.75 29.74 -9.38
C ASP A 897 -20.66 29.76 -10.91
N ARG A 898 -19.75 28.98 -11.49
CA ARG A 898 -19.61 28.79 -12.94
C ARG A 898 -20.80 28.01 -13.51
N GLU A 899 -21.01 28.15 -14.81
CA GLU A 899 -22.12 27.51 -15.53
C GLU A 899 -21.82 26.04 -15.89
N GLY A 900 -20.54 25.67 -15.93
CA GLY A 900 -20.08 24.31 -16.13
C GLY A 900 -18.93 23.95 -15.18
N LEU A 901 -18.80 22.67 -14.83
CA LEU A 901 -17.70 22.13 -14.03
C LEU A 901 -17.23 20.80 -14.61
N ILE A 902 -15.92 20.69 -14.81
CA ILE A 902 -15.23 19.43 -15.09
C ILE A 902 -14.64 18.93 -13.77
N VAL A 903 -15.04 17.73 -13.35
CA VAL A 903 -14.36 16.98 -12.28
C VAL A 903 -13.51 15.90 -12.95
N ASP A 904 -12.21 16.11 -12.99
CA ASP A 904 -11.25 15.20 -13.61
C ASP A 904 -10.73 14.19 -12.59
N VAL A 905 -11.03 12.90 -12.82
CA VAL A 905 -10.55 11.77 -12.02
C VAL A 905 -9.67 10.83 -12.86
N ARG A 906 -9.14 11.31 -13.99
CA ARG A 906 -8.14 10.58 -14.78
C ARG A 906 -6.89 10.33 -13.93
N HIS A 907 -6.34 9.12 -13.99
CA HIS A 907 -5.25 8.69 -13.11
C HIS A 907 -5.54 8.76 -11.59
N ASN A 908 -6.80 8.78 -11.19
CA ASN A 908 -7.17 8.71 -9.77
C ASN A 908 -6.77 7.35 -9.17
N ARG A 909 -6.06 7.35 -8.03
CA ARG A 909 -5.50 6.14 -7.41
C ARG A 909 -6.37 5.48 -6.34
N GLY A 910 -7.63 5.86 -6.23
CA GLY A 910 -8.54 5.38 -5.19
C GLY A 910 -8.31 6.05 -3.83
N GLY A 911 -8.98 5.55 -2.80
CA GLY A 911 -9.07 6.16 -1.49
C GLY A 911 -10.42 5.84 -0.84
N ASN A 912 -11.09 6.80 -0.21
CA ASN A 912 -12.34 6.56 0.51
C ASN A 912 -13.21 7.83 0.75
N ILE A 913 -13.18 8.80 -0.16
CA ILE A 913 -13.92 10.07 -0.01
C ILE A 913 -14.96 10.31 -1.13
N ASP A 914 -15.22 9.32 -1.98
CA ASP A 914 -16.26 9.35 -3.02
C ASP A 914 -17.60 9.96 -2.51
N SER A 915 -18.08 9.46 -1.38
CA SER A 915 -19.32 9.88 -0.72
C SER A 915 -19.28 11.34 -0.32
N TRP A 916 -18.12 11.82 0.13
CA TRP A 916 -17.97 13.22 0.49
C TRP A 916 -18.18 14.09 -0.74
N ILE A 917 -17.48 13.81 -1.84
CA ILE A 917 -17.59 14.63 -3.06
C ILE A 917 -19.01 14.54 -3.67
N LEU A 918 -19.58 13.34 -3.76
CA LEU A 918 -20.94 13.13 -4.29
C LEU A 918 -21.98 13.92 -3.49
N GLU A 919 -21.90 13.93 -2.16
CA GLU A 919 -22.81 14.70 -1.32
C GLU A 919 -22.76 16.21 -1.58
N ARG A 920 -21.60 16.78 -1.92
CA ARG A 920 -21.47 18.20 -2.26
C ARG A 920 -22.13 18.49 -3.61
N LEU A 921 -21.92 17.61 -4.59
CA LEU A 921 -22.52 17.73 -5.92
C LEU A 921 -24.04 17.50 -5.92
N MET A 922 -24.57 16.73 -4.96
CA MET A 922 -26.01 16.50 -4.81
C MET A 922 -26.78 17.69 -4.21
N ARG A 923 -26.10 18.72 -3.69
CA ARG A 923 -26.77 19.90 -3.11
C ARG A 923 -27.59 20.63 -4.17
N LYS A 924 -28.78 21.12 -3.77
CA LYS A 924 -29.68 21.86 -4.66
C LYS A 924 -30.12 23.19 -4.07
N ALA A 925 -29.99 24.23 -4.87
CA ALA A 925 -30.61 25.52 -4.61
C ALA A 925 -32.14 25.42 -4.70
N TRP A 926 -32.85 25.80 -3.63
CA TRP A 926 -34.32 25.84 -3.61
C TRP A 926 -34.91 27.13 -3.05
N MET A 927 -34.07 28.00 -2.48
CA MET A 927 -34.38 29.31 -1.92
C MET A 927 -33.23 30.28 -2.22
N TYR A 928 -33.58 31.54 -2.48
CA TYR A 928 -32.63 32.60 -2.85
C TYR A 928 -32.69 33.74 -1.85
N TRP A 929 -31.52 34.29 -1.53
CA TRP A 929 -31.37 35.43 -0.64
C TRP A 929 -30.94 36.66 -1.42
N GLN A 930 -31.82 37.66 -1.41
CA GLN A 930 -31.55 38.98 -1.97
C GLN A 930 -31.17 39.95 -0.84
N GLY A 931 -29.90 40.37 -0.82
CA GLY A 931 -29.46 41.47 0.02
C GLY A 931 -30.07 42.81 -0.43
N ARG A 932 -29.86 43.89 0.35
CA ARG A 932 -30.32 45.23 -0.05
C ARG A 932 -29.78 45.68 -1.41
N ALA A 933 -28.58 45.22 -1.76
CA ALA A 933 -27.90 45.45 -3.03
C ALA A 933 -27.07 44.19 -3.37
N GLY A 934 -26.65 44.08 -4.63
CA GLY A 934 -25.93 42.91 -5.15
C GLY A 934 -26.86 41.86 -5.75
N GLU A 935 -26.26 40.80 -6.30
CA GLU A 935 -26.96 39.68 -6.91
C GLU A 935 -27.57 38.73 -5.85
N PRO A 936 -28.64 38.00 -6.19
CA PRO A 936 -29.14 36.92 -5.35
C PRO A 936 -28.08 35.84 -5.09
N THR A 937 -27.99 35.40 -3.84
CA THR A 937 -27.30 34.15 -3.47
C THR A 937 -28.33 33.06 -3.20
N TRP A 938 -27.92 31.81 -3.01
CA TRP A 938 -28.84 30.70 -2.79
C TRP A 938 -28.46 29.80 -1.64
N ASN A 939 -29.47 29.09 -1.15
CA ASN A 939 -29.31 28.12 -0.09
C ASN A 939 -28.97 26.72 -0.60
N MET A 940 -28.64 25.89 0.39
CA MET A 940 -27.46 25.03 0.37
C MET A 940 -26.26 25.84 -0.15
N GLN A 941 -25.51 26.44 0.79
CA GLN A 941 -24.33 27.23 0.47
C GLN A 941 -23.38 26.41 -0.40
N TYR A 942 -22.84 27.06 -1.43
CA TYR A 942 -21.99 26.43 -2.44
C TYR A 942 -22.62 25.25 -3.20
N ALA A 943 -23.95 25.14 -3.22
CA ALA A 943 -24.62 24.23 -4.15
C ALA A 943 -24.27 24.64 -5.58
N PHE A 944 -23.56 23.76 -6.30
CA PHE A 944 -23.26 23.97 -7.70
C PHE A 944 -24.57 23.93 -8.51
N ARG A 945 -24.79 24.94 -9.35
CA ARG A 945 -26.03 25.05 -10.14
C ARG A 945 -25.83 24.77 -11.63
N GLY A 946 -24.58 24.81 -12.08
CA GLY A 946 -24.18 24.54 -13.46
C GLY A 946 -24.29 23.07 -13.85
N HIS A 947 -23.88 22.77 -15.09
CA HIS A 947 -23.73 21.41 -15.59
C HIS A 947 -22.41 20.82 -15.12
N VAL A 948 -22.40 19.55 -14.71
CA VAL A 948 -21.18 18.85 -14.28
C VAL A 948 -20.91 17.70 -15.24
N VAL A 949 -19.64 17.52 -15.59
CA VAL A 949 -19.15 16.31 -16.29
C VAL A 949 -17.98 15.73 -15.51
N VAL A 950 -17.83 14.41 -15.54
CA VAL A 950 -16.70 13.70 -14.93
C VAL A 950 -15.79 13.16 -16.02
N LEU A 951 -14.48 13.39 -15.93
CA LEU A 951 -13.49 12.78 -16.80
C LEU A 951 -12.88 11.54 -16.16
N THR A 952 -12.80 10.45 -16.92
CA THR A 952 -12.22 9.16 -16.51
C THR A 952 -11.24 8.65 -17.57
N ASP A 953 -10.28 7.83 -17.15
CA ASP A 953 -9.43 7.08 -18.06
C ASP A 953 -9.12 5.69 -17.53
N ALA A 954 -8.33 4.93 -18.29
CA ALA A 954 -7.87 3.60 -17.92
C ALA A 954 -7.23 3.54 -16.52
N PHE A 955 -6.64 4.64 -16.03
CA PHE A 955 -5.94 4.70 -14.75
C PHE A 955 -6.78 5.25 -13.60
N THR A 956 -8.05 5.61 -13.84
CA THR A 956 -9.01 5.83 -12.75
C THR A 956 -9.25 4.48 -12.06
N ALA A 957 -8.92 4.40 -10.76
CA ALA A 957 -8.91 3.15 -10.01
C ALA A 957 -9.67 3.24 -8.68
N SER A 958 -10.25 2.11 -8.25
CA SER A 958 -10.87 1.93 -6.92
C SER A 958 -11.88 3.03 -6.60
N ASP A 959 -11.74 3.75 -5.48
CA ASP A 959 -12.71 4.77 -5.07
C ASP A 959 -12.94 5.91 -6.11
N GLY A 960 -11.99 6.12 -7.02
CA GLY A 960 -12.19 6.98 -8.19
C GLY A 960 -13.23 6.43 -9.19
N GLU A 961 -13.29 5.11 -9.33
CA GLU A 961 -14.31 4.37 -10.08
C GLU A 961 -15.64 4.34 -9.32
N ALA A 962 -15.62 4.14 -8.00
CA ALA A 962 -16.80 4.24 -7.16
C ALA A 962 -17.46 5.63 -7.29
N PHE A 963 -16.66 6.70 -7.26
CA PHE A 963 -17.11 8.06 -7.52
C PHE A 963 -17.73 8.23 -8.92
N ALA A 964 -17.06 7.76 -9.97
CA ALA A 964 -17.55 7.88 -11.35
C ALA A 964 -18.86 7.11 -11.56
N GLU A 965 -18.94 5.88 -11.04
CA GLU A 965 -20.14 5.05 -11.12
C GLU A 965 -21.28 5.62 -10.27
N GLY A 966 -20.97 6.11 -9.07
CA GLY A 966 -21.91 6.83 -8.21
C GLY A 966 -22.47 8.07 -8.89
N PHE A 967 -21.63 8.88 -9.51
CA PHE A 967 -22.02 10.09 -10.25
C PHE A 967 -23.01 9.76 -11.39
N ARG A 968 -22.74 8.69 -12.15
CA ARG A 968 -23.60 8.19 -13.22
C ARG A 968 -24.94 7.67 -12.68
N ARG A 969 -24.90 6.77 -11.69
CA ARG A 969 -26.09 6.13 -11.09
C ARG A 969 -27.00 7.13 -10.37
N LEU A 970 -26.44 8.20 -9.81
CA LEU A 970 -27.20 9.29 -9.17
C LEU A 970 -27.73 10.34 -10.17
N GLY A 971 -27.39 10.22 -11.46
CA GLY A 971 -27.88 11.11 -12.52
C GLY A 971 -27.37 12.54 -12.42
N LEU A 972 -26.12 12.72 -11.97
CA LEU A 972 -25.53 14.05 -11.74
C LEU A 972 -24.96 14.69 -13.01
N GLY A 973 -24.69 13.90 -14.04
CA GLY A 973 -24.16 14.34 -15.33
C GLY A 973 -23.58 13.15 -16.11
N PRO A 974 -22.98 13.38 -17.28
CA PRO A 974 -22.31 12.34 -18.04
C PRO A 974 -20.88 12.12 -17.52
N VAL A 975 -20.46 10.86 -17.51
CA VAL A 975 -19.05 10.45 -17.43
C VAL A 975 -18.49 10.37 -18.85
N ILE A 976 -17.32 10.98 -19.07
CA ILE A 976 -16.67 11.09 -20.38
C ILE A 976 -15.25 10.55 -20.26
N GLY A 977 -14.78 9.83 -21.28
CA GLY A 977 -13.38 9.40 -21.35
C GLY A 977 -13.23 7.93 -21.72
N ALA A 978 -12.30 7.22 -21.09
CA ALA A 978 -12.05 5.80 -21.36
C ALA A 978 -12.53 4.91 -20.21
N ARG A 979 -12.78 3.63 -20.51
CA ARG A 979 -13.05 2.59 -19.51
C ARG A 979 -11.99 2.61 -18.42
N THR A 980 -12.42 2.49 -17.16
CA THR A 980 -11.54 2.60 -15.97
C THR A 980 -10.87 1.28 -15.60
N TRP A 981 -9.97 1.29 -14.60
CA TRP A 981 -9.12 0.17 -14.22
C TRP A 981 -9.90 -1.11 -13.87
N GLY A 982 -11.02 -1.00 -13.19
CA GLY A 982 -11.94 -2.10 -12.91
C GLY A 982 -11.68 -2.83 -11.62
N GLY A 983 -11.02 -2.22 -10.63
CA GLY A 983 -10.76 -2.88 -9.35
C GLY A 983 -11.56 -2.24 -8.22
N GLU A 984 -12.65 -2.87 -7.80
CA GLU A 984 -13.56 -2.34 -6.77
C GLU A 984 -13.96 -3.42 -5.74
N ILE A 985 -13.02 -4.32 -5.45
CA ILE A 985 -13.03 -5.10 -4.20
C ILE A 985 -12.05 -4.44 -3.24
N TRP A 986 -12.52 -3.97 -2.10
CA TRP A 986 -11.67 -3.31 -1.11
C TRP A 986 -10.75 -4.30 -0.39
N LEU A 987 -9.64 -3.79 0.15
CA LEU A 987 -8.67 -4.54 0.93
C LEU A 987 -8.16 -3.73 2.13
N SER A 988 -7.63 -4.41 3.13
CA SER A 988 -7.11 -3.78 4.36
C SER A 988 -5.57 -3.73 4.44
N PHE A 989 -4.86 -4.44 3.57
CA PHE A 989 -3.41 -4.67 3.65
C PHE A 989 -2.97 -5.21 5.03
N ALA A 990 -3.70 -6.15 5.63
CA ALA A 990 -3.32 -6.70 6.95
C ALA A 990 -2.84 -8.18 6.94
N ASN A 991 -2.60 -8.76 5.76
CA ASN A 991 -2.14 -10.13 5.56
C ASN A 991 -0.64 -10.25 5.19
N TRP A 992 0.23 -9.53 5.92
CA TRP A 992 1.69 -9.55 5.69
C TRP A 992 2.38 -10.89 6.05
N LEU A 993 3.39 -11.24 5.26
CA LEU A 993 4.33 -12.35 5.46
C LEU A 993 5.38 -12.02 6.54
N GLU A 994 6.20 -12.99 6.95
CA GLU A 994 7.14 -12.79 8.08
C GLU A 994 8.33 -11.89 7.75
N ASP A 995 8.63 -11.73 6.46
CA ASP A 995 9.70 -10.90 5.92
C ASP A 995 9.25 -9.47 5.54
N ASN A 996 8.07 -9.05 5.98
CA ASN A 996 7.38 -7.83 5.56
C ASN A 996 6.96 -7.80 4.06
N GLY A 997 6.98 -8.93 3.36
CA GLY A 997 6.33 -9.07 2.04
C GLY A 997 4.83 -9.31 2.16
N ILE A 998 4.11 -9.28 1.04
CA ILE A 998 2.66 -9.50 1.00
C ILE A 998 2.22 -10.13 -0.31
N ALA A 999 1.25 -11.03 -0.22
CA ALA A 999 0.31 -11.35 -1.30
C ALA A 999 -1.05 -10.90 -0.79
N SER A 1000 -1.58 -9.78 -1.30
CA SER A 1000 -2.76 -9.13 -0.71
C SER A 1000 -4.04 -9.80 -1.17
N ALA A 1001 -4.97 -10.00 -0.23
CA ALA A 1001 -6.28 -10.52 -0.51
C ALA A 1001 -7.27 -9.39 -0.79
N ALA A 1002 -8.19 -9.60 -1.74
CA ALA A 1002 -9.31 -8.71 -2.00
C ALA A 1002 -10.50 -9.12 -1.09
N GLU A 1003 -10.95 -8.24 -0.20
CA GLU A 1003 -11.71 -8.59 1.01
C GLU A 1003 -13.18 -8.17 1.02
N PHE A 1004 -13.51 -6.99 0.47
CA PHE A 1004 -14.88 -6.45 0.54
C PHE A 1004 -15.41 -6.13 -0.86
N GLY A 1005 -16.19 -7.06 -1.42
CA GLY A 1005 -16.79 -6.90 -2.74
C GLY A 1005 -17.93 -5.88 -2.75
N VAL A 1006 -18.04 -5.11 -3.83
CA VAL A 1006 -19.03 -4.04 -4.00
C VAL A 1006 -20.13 -4.47 -4.97
N PHE A 1007 -21.39 -4.36 -4.56
CA PHE A 1007 -22.56 -4.77 -5.35
C PHE A 1007 -23.66 -3.71 -5.36
N GLY A 1008 -24.44 -3.68 -6.45
CA GLY A 1008 -25.57 -2.76 -6.61
C GLY A 1008 -26.88 -3.30 -6.03
N PRO A 1009 -27.93 -2.45 -5.88
CA PRO A 1009 -29.26 -2.87 -5.44
C PRO A 1009 -29.92 -3.94 -6.34
N GLU A 1010 -29.43 -4.10 -7.57
CA GLU A 1010 -29.78 -5.15 -8.53
C GLU A 1010 -29.23 -6.54 -8.16
N GLY A 1011 -28.28 -6.63 -7.22
CA GLY A 1011 -27.62 -7.88 -6.83
C GLY A 1011 -26.47 -8.29 -7.75
N GLU A 1012 -25.92 -7.34 -8.51
CA GLU A 1012 -24.77 -7.55 -9.41
C GLU A 1012 -23.52 -6.90 -8.83
N TRP A 1013 -22.37 -7.55 -9.01
CA TRP A 1013 -21.05 -6.97 -8.69
C TRP A 1013 -20.79 -5.76 -9.59
N LEU A 1014 -20.31 -4.67 -8.99
CA LEU A 1014 -20.00 -3.45 -9.71
C LEU A 1014 -18.52 -3.40 -10.02
N ILE A 1015 -18.16 -2.89 -11.20
CA ILE A 1015 -16.81 -2.46 -11.62
C ILE A 1015 -15.77 -3.59 -11.76
N GLU A 1016 -15.72 -4.55 -10.83
CA GLU A 1016 -14.67 -5.55 -10.73
C GLU A 1016 -14.42 -6.32 -12.04
N GLY A 1017 -13.16 -6.35 -12.48
CA GLY A 1017 -12.68 -7.04 -13.66
C GLY A 1017 -12.93 -6.32 -14.99
N THR A 1018 -13.83 -5.32 -15.04
CA THR A 1018 -14.22 -4.62 -16.29
C THR A 1018 -14.06 -3.10 -16.26
N GLY A 1019 -14.22 -2.43 -15.12
CA GLY A 1019 -14.24 -0.96 -15.05
C GLY A 1019 -15.61 -0.35 -15.29
N VAL A 1020 -15.70 0.95 -14.98
CA VAL A 1020 -16.76 1.86 -15.38
C VAL A 1020 -16.59 2.19 -16.86
N VAL A 1021 -17.64 1.94 -17.65
CA VAL A 1021 -17.71 2.39 -19.04
C VAL A 1021 -18.37 3.78 -19.07
N PRO A 1022 -17.68 4.82 -19.58
CA PRO A 1022 -18.21 6.17 -19.66
C PRO A 1022 -19.48 6.27 -20.52
N ASP A 1023 -20.32 7.28 -20.26
CA ASP A 1023 -21.50 7.58 -21.09
C ASP A 1023 -21.10 8.09 -22.48
N ILE A 1024 -19.94 8.77 -22.56
CA ILE A 1024 -19.33 9.23 -23.81
C ILE A 1024 -17.89 8.72 -23.86
N GLU A 1025 -17.69 7.61 -24.58
CA GLU A 1025 -16.37 7.01 -24.76
C GLU A 1025 -15.51 7.86 -25.72
N VAL A 1026 -14.37 8.33 -25.21
CA VAL A 1026 -13.37 9.12 -25.92
C VAL A 1026 -11.99 8.63 -25.53
N GLU A 1027 -11.23 8.18 -26.51
CA GLU A 1027 -9.87 7.70 -26.32
C GLU A 1027 -8.83 8.77 -26.66
N ASN A 1028 -7.84 8.93 -25.79
CA ASN A 1028 -6.64 9.73 -26.08
C ASN A 1028 -5.66 8.86 -26.88
N LEU A 1029 -5.50 9.15 -28.18
CA LEU A 1029 -4.70 8.31 -29.08
C LEU A 1029 -3.18 8.56 -28.94
N PRO A 1030 -2.33 7.53 -29.06
CA PRO A 1030 -0.90 7.61 -28.70
C PRO A 1030 -0.09 8.75 -29.35
N ALA A 1031 -0.18 8.94 -30.67
CA ALA A 1031 0.61 9.97 -31.36
C ALA A 1031 0.04 11.38 -31.12
N ALA A 1032 -1.28 11.53 -31.14
CA ALA A 1032 -1.95 12.79 -30.82
C ALA A 1032 -1.65 13.25 -29.39
N THR A 1033 -1.71 12.36 -28.40
CA THR A 1033 -1.39 12.66 -27.00
C THR A 1033 0.08 13.01 -26.82
N PHE A 1034 1.00 12.29 -27.49
CA PHE A 1034 2.42 12.66 -27.49
C PHE A 1034 2.66 14.09 -28.02
N ALA A 1035 1.87 14.51 -29.01
CA ALA A 1035 1.93 15.86 -29.59
C ALA A 1035 1.22 16.94 -28.74
N GLY A 1036 0.68 16.59 -27.56
CA GLY A 1036 -0.01 17.52 -26.64
C GLY A 1036 -1.53 17.59 -26.82
N GLY A 1037 -2.12 16.71 -27.63
CA GLY A 1037 -3.57 16.57 -27.74
C GLY A 1037 -4.21 15.98 -26.48
N ASP A 1038 -5.45 16.41 -26.18
CA ASP A 1038 -6.26 15.88 -25.08
C ASP A 1038 -7.72 15.80 -25.53
N ALA A 1039 -8.06 14.75 -26.27
CA ALA A 1039 -9.37 14.57 -26.89
C ALA A 1039 -10.48 14.43 -25.83
N GLN A 1040 -10.17 13.82 -24.69
CA GLN A 1040 -11.11 13.68 -23.57
C GLN A 1040 -11.47 15.04 -22.96
N LEU A 1041 -10.47 15.88 -22.67
CA LEU A 1041 -10.72 17.23 -22.16
C LEU A 1041 -11.49 18.08 -23.17
N ASP A 1042 -11.11 18.02 -24.45
CA ASP A 1042 -11.80 18.73 -25.53
C ASP A 1042 -13.27 18.31 -25.64
N ALA A 1043 -13.57 17.01 -25.50
CA ALA A 1043 -14.93 16.49 -25.49
C ALA A 1043 -15.73 16.98 -24.26
N ALA A 1044 -15.12 17.03 -23.07
CA ALA A 1044 -15.78 17.54 -21.87
C ALA A 1044 -16.12 19.04 -21.98
N ILE A 1045 -15.20 19.86 -22.50
CA ILE A 1045 -15.44 21.29 -22.74
C ILE A 1045 -16.59 21.45 -23.74
N ALA A 1046 -16.56 20.71 -24.85
CA ALA A 1046 -17.60 20.77 -25.88
C ALA A 1046 -18.97 20.33 -25.35
N GLU A 1047 -19.03 19.27 -24.54
CA GLU A 1047 -20.29 18.79 -23.95
C GLU A 1047 -20.87 19.80 -22.95
N LEU A 1048 -20.03 20.42 -22.11
CA LEU A 1048 -20.49 21.49 -21.22
C LEU A 1048 -20.98 22.71 -21.99
N GLN A 1049 -20.26 23.16 -23.02
CA GLN A 1049 -20.68 24.27 -23.87
C GLN A 1049 -22.05 23.98 -24.52
N ARG A 1050 -22.26 22.75 -24.99
CA ARG A 1050 -23.54 22.30 -25.56
C ARG A 1050 -24.65 22.35 -24.51
N ARG A 1051 -24.47 21.74 -23.34
CA ARG A 1051 -25.46 21.71 -22.25
C ARG A 1051 -25.79 23.10 -21.71
N MET A 1052 -24.79 23.96 -21.53
CA MET A 1052 -24.97 25.34 -21.10
C MET A 1052 -25.79 26.16 -22.12
N ALA A 1053 -25.68 25.85 -23.41
CA ALA A 1053 -26.47 26.49 -24.46
C ALA A 1053 -27.90 25.95 -24.54
N GLU A 1054 -28.09 24.65 -24.35
CA GLU A 1054 -29.41 23.99 -24.41
C GLU A 1054 -30.25 24.23 -23.13
N GLU A 1055 -29.59 24.23 -21.98
CA GLU A 1055 -30.18 24.33 -20.64
C GLU A 1055 -29.45 25.41 -19.82
N PRO A 1056 -29.62 26.70 -20.16
CA PRO A 1056 -28.96 27.78 -19.44
C PRO A 1056 -29.46 27.89 -18.01
N ILE A 1057 -28.53 28.11 -17.07
CA ILE A 1057 -28.84 28.24 -15.65
C ILE A 1057 -29.08 29.72 -15.31
N GLU A 1058 -30.34 30.10 -15.21
CA GLU A 1058 -30.72 31.48 -14.86
C GLU A 1058 -30.66 31.73 -13.35
N ILE A 1059 -30.15 32.89 -12.93
CA ILE A 1059 -30.32 33.37 -11.55
C ILE A 1059 -31.72 34.00 -11.45
N PRO A 1060 -32.62 33.49 -10.58
CA PRO A 1060 -33.95 34.05 -10.44
C PRO A 1060 -33.91 35.53 -10.06
N THR A 1061 -34.71 36.35 -10.73
CA THR A 1061 -34.87 37.75 -10.36
C THR A 1061 -35.69 37.85 -9.06
N PRO A 1062 -35.24 38.61 -8.04
CA PRO A 1062 -36.02 38.81 -6.83
C PRO A 1062 -37.35 39.51 -7.16
N PRO A 1063 -38.45 39.18 -6.48
CA PRO A 1063 -39.69 39.92 -6.65
C PRO A 1063 -39.49 41.39 -6.25
N PRO A 1064 -40.27 42.32 -6.82
CA PRO A 1064 -40.28 43.70 -6.37
C PRO A 1064 -40.51 43.79 -4.86
N GLY A 1065 -39.82 44.72 -4.19
CA GLY A 1065 -40.04 44.96 -2.77
C GLY A 1065 -41.52 45.27 -2.47
N PRO A 1066 -42.08 44.78 -1.35
CA PRO A 1066 -43.50 44.98 -1.07
C PRO A 1066 -43.82 46.46 -0.83
N ASP A 1067 -44.77 47.03 -1.59
CA ASP A 1067 -45.34 48.33 -1.29
C ASP A 1067 -46.35 48.21 -0.14
N ARG A 1068 -45.96 48.67 1.05
CA ARG A 1068 -46.81 48.68 2.25
C ARG A 1068 -47.44 50.05 2.54
N SER A 1069 -47.40 50.99 1.60
CA SER A 1069 -47.74 52.39 1.86
C SER A 1069 -49.24 52.71 1.94
N ARG A 1070 -50.16 51.76 1.70
CA ARG A 1070 -51.61 51.80 2.02
C ARG A 1070 -52.21 50.39 1.92
N GLY A 1071 -53.05 50.00 2.89
CA GLY A 1071 -53.46 48.61 3.15
C GLY A 1071 -54.13 47.85 2.01
N ALA A 1072 -53.47 46.78 1.57
CA ALA A 1072 -54.04 45.47 1.30
C ALA A 1072 -52.88 44.46 1.36
N TRP A 1073 -53.01 43.40 2.15
CA TRP A 1073 -52.13 42.24 2.01
C TRP A 1073 -52.41 41.63 0.63
N PRO A 1074 -51.40 41.27 -0.18
CA PRO A 1074 -51.65 40.36 -1.29
C PRO A 1074 -52.13 39.02 -0.69
N GLU A 1075 -53.19 38.43 -1.25
CA GLU A 1075 -53.52 37.00 -1.02
C GLU A 1075 -52.39 36.09 -1.49
#